data_AF-A0A2M7S7H5-F1
#
_entry.id   AF-A0A2M7S7H5-F1
#
_cell.length_a   1.000
_cell.length_b   1.000
_cell.length_c   1.000
_cell.angle_alpha   90.00
_cell.angle_beta   90.00
_cell.angle_gamma   90.00
#
_symmetry.space_group_name_H-M   'P 1'
#
loop_
_entity.id
_entity.type
_entity.pdbx_description
1 polymer ?
#
loop_
_entity_poly.entity_id
_entity_poly.type
_entity_poly.pdbx_seq_one_letter_code
_entity_poly.pdbx_strand_id
1 'polypeptide(L)'
;MMKKILIIFLLISAVVGLQHNILAQSDFDAWIKGNDLLDKNKPKEALVYLKRAVDIKPNSADNQYSLGLCYFTLEDYGKSLEHFEKAARIDPRGTDYYLGQCSLKLDRISEAKTYFKQGLSREEKPERVKEMEQLISKIDSYRSVVSQAMVHLDEKKYDLAKKEFRHALTYLKTKEAEDGLASAAKLGAEKSKWLVIILIISAVGAAGTAVFFVILMQKKKREFIEKVLPKKIKAAVQAKNFTEAAASLKKLLDSGGKITVLSPLEALTLYRGLKEFDRLFEMEFPTNYFQQFVRELIKLGELADARRMYEKHKAAGGKAQDFSAGDFMKMFAGLKALDDMMQEGVPSAWLMGYAEKFAEEGDYENAFKMLKNGTVIKDQDFYKGDPSSKDAPVYKIVGIYELAGMTPEILKILYENPEGFASYYSQIAEFMLEKQKFSEAGDVLDKKIAYQISSKKDIQDVDYKLMFSIYEKLGRLDEMQPTKVPEKYRMKIIEAKQQKGKFMEALDMMMEKPRSEWKEKEFGICLKLYEGLDMHDNVFDLYKQFRERVKLLESKDVYYEFATFFEKEGKIREAVAIYEAFVNEKILYRDVDARLANLRKSPAERITAVSKEQVSAVTAKSIEQAAHVSAPAGGVVEITGKIGEIGKGRFRVGKEIARSFTAMVYEGQGTQTNRKYAIKKMRFEIADDKKGFEKFLAEAKIVSKFDHPNIVSLVDVLMEGQSCFLVYEYVDGYTLDKMMKGRMKLGETWRILEYVSSAVFYAHIHNVVHGDLKPSNILIPKGTKADTDPDETKVMDFGVSYIAKDILMLATGEMPDKPVYMAPEQHLGFNDRRSDIFSLGVILYEMLTGKVPFEGPDYLPQKEKMAFKPVIDLAPGLPDRMDNVMQKCLQADPSKRYATIEDFMEEMRKV
;
A
#
# COMPACT_ATOMS: atom_id res chain seq x y z
N MET A 1 4.93 68.25 -12.35
CA MET A 1 5.33 66.83 -12.18
C MET A 1 4.22 65.99 -11.56
N MET A 2 3.69 66.34 -10.39
CA MET A 2 2.63 65.54 -9.72
C MET A 2 1.36 65.31 -10.55
N LYS A 3 0.89 66.30 -11.33
CA LYS A 3 -0.26 66.10 -12.25
C LYS A 3 0.03 65.06 -13.35
N LYS A 4 1.27 64.96 -13.85
CA LYS A 4 1.66 63.94 -14.84
C LYS A 4 1.74 62.55 -14.19
N ILE A 5 2.24 62.48 -12.95
CA ILE A 5 2.30 61.23 -12.18
C ILE A 5 0.89 60.73 -11.87
N LEU A 6 -0.04 61.63 -11.49
CA LEU A 6 -1.43 61.27 -11.20
C LEU A 6 -2.17 60.78 -12.46
N ILE A 7 -1.92 61.40 -13.62
CA ILE A 7 -2.49 60.95 -14.90
C ILE A 7 -1.93 59.58 -15.30
N ILE A 8 -0.63 59.34 -15.11
CA ILE A 8 -0.01 58.03 -15.36
C ILE A 8 -0.59 56.98 -14.39
N PHE A 9 -0.79 57.32 -13.12
CA PHE A 9 -1.36 56.42 -12.12
C PHE A 9 -2.83 56.08 -12.42
N LEU A 10 -3.61 57.06 -12.89
CA LEU A 10 -4.99 56.86 -13.33
C LEU A 10 -5.07 56.05 -14.64
N LEU A 11 -4.14 56.25 -15.58
CA LEU A 11 -4.05 55.45 -16.81
C LEU A 11 -3.63 54.00 -16.52
N ILE A 12 -2.66 53.79 -15.61
CA ILE A 12 -2.26 52.45 -15.17
C ILE A 12 -3.41 51.77 -14.42
N SER A 13 -4.11 52.48 -13.54
CA SER A 13 -5.28 51.93 -12.82
C SER A 13 -6.44 51.61 -13.76
N ALA A 14 -6.65 52.40 -14.81
CA ALA A 14 -7.64 52.13 -15.84
C ALA A 14 -7.25 50.93 -16.73
N VAL A 15 -5.96 50.79 -17.08
CA VAL A 15 -5.44 49.65 -17.87
C VAL A 15 -5.46 48.36 -17.07
N VAL A 16 -5.11 48.41 -15.79
CA VAL A 16 -5.17 47.25 -14.86
C VAL A 16 -6.62 46.88 -14.55
N GLY A 17 -7.52 47.86 -14.41
CA GLY A 17 -8.96 47.64 -14.27
C GLY A 17 -9.62 47.05 -15.53
N LEU A 18 -9.17 47.46 -16.73
CA LEU A 18 -9.58 46.86 -18.00
C LEU A 18 -9.02 45.44 -18.18
N GLN A 19 -7.76 45.17 -17.80
CA GLN A 19 -7.19 43.82 -17.86
C GLN A 19 -7.86 42.83 -16.90
N HIS A 20 -8.21 43.26 -15.68
CA HIS A 20 -8.91 42.39 -14.72
C HIS A 20 -10.35 42.07 -15.14
N ASN A 21 -11.06 43.00 -15.78
CA ASN A 21 -12.40 42.75 -16.32
C ASN A 21 -12.39 41.91 -17.62
N ILE A 22 -11.35 42.04 -18.46
CA ILE A 22 -11.18 41.24 -19.68
C ILE A 22 -10.78 39.80 -19.36
N LEU A 23 -9.97 39.57 -18.32
CA LEU A 23 -9.59 38.23 -17.89
C LEU A 23 -10.75 37.51 -17.18
N ALA A 24 -11.48 38.19 -16.28
CA ALA A 24 -12.65 37.62 -15.61
C ALA A 24 -13.83 37.32 -16.55
N GLN A 25 -13.98 38.06 -17.66
CA GLN A 25 -14.92 37.69 -18.74
C GLN A 25 -14.43 36.50 -19.58
N SER A 26 -13.12 36.24 -19.65
CA SER A 26 -12.54 35.15 -20.46
C SER A 26 -12.57 33.76 -19.78
N ASP A 27 -12.99 33.71 -18.51
CA ASP A 27 -12.90 32.54 -17.63
C ASP A 27 -14.16 31.63 -17.64
N PHE A 28 -15.34 32.19 -17.92
CA PHE A 28 -16.61 31.46 -18.07
C PHE A 28 -16.88 31.05 -19.53
N ASP A 29 -16.29 31.78 -20.48
CA ASP A 29 -16.54 31.65 -21.91
C ASP A 29 -15.93 30.38 -22.54
N ALA A 30 -14.82 29.83 -22.02
CA ALA A 30 -14.14 28.70 -22.66
C ALA A 30 -14.91 27.37 -22.54
N TRP A 31 -15.39 27.01 -21.34
CA TRP A 31 -16.19 25.81 -21.15
C TRP A 31 -17.56 25.93 -21.84
N ILE A 32 -18.21 27.10 -21.73
CA ILE A 32 -19.51 27.35 -22.37
C ILE A 32 -19.39 27.30 -23.89
N LYS A 33 -18.41 27.99 -24.47
CA LYS A 33 -18.17 27.97 -25.91
C LYS A 33 -17.76 26.58 -26.39
N GLY A 34 -16.98 25.85 -25.59
CA GLY A 34 -16.63 24.47 -25.84
C GLY A 34 -17.87 23.56 -25.95
N ASN A 35 -18.79 23.65 -24.99
CA ASN A 35 -20.02 22.86 -25.00
C ASN A 35 -21.01 23.33 -26.07
N ASP A 36 -21.18 24.64 -26.30
CA ASP A 36 -22.01 25.18 -27.40
C ASP A 36 -21.51 24.68 -28.78
N LEU A 37 -20.20 24.58 -28.96
CA LEU A 37 -19.61 23.99 -30.16
C LEU A 37 -19.83 22.47 -30.25
N LEU A 38 -19.81 21.75 -29.12
CA LEU A 38 -20.18 20.33 -29.10
C LEU A 38 -21.65 20.12 -29.47
N ASP A 39 -22.55 20.94 -28.93
CA ASP A 39 -23.99 20.89 -29.22
C ASP A 39 -24.27 21.21 -30.70
N LYS A 40 -23.46 22.08 -31.31
CA LYS A 40 -23.48 22.37 -32.76
C LYS A 40 -22.75 21.33 -33.61
N ASN A 41 -22.34 20.20 -33.02
CA ASN A 41 -21.60 19.11 -33.67
C ASN A 41 -20.28 19.56 -34.34
N LYS A 42 -19.53 20.45 -33.68
CA LYS A 42 -18.22 20.95 -34.11
C LYS A 42 -17.11 20.54 -33.13
N PRO A 43 -16.83 19.22 -32.98
CA PRO A 43 -15.95 18.72 -31.92
C PRO A 43 -14.48 19.15 -32.09
N LYS A 44 -14.00 19.35 -33.32
CA LYS A 44 -12.62 19.83 -33.57
C LYS A 44 -12.41 21.27 -33.08
N GLU A 45 -13.42 22.12 -33.26
CA GLU A 45 -13.39 23.51 -32.76
C GLU A 45 -13.57 23.53 -31.25
N ALA A 46 -14.50 22.71 -30.72
CA ALA A 46 -14.74 22.56 -29.29
C ALA A 46 -13.50 22.12 -28.51
N LEU A 47 -12.70 21.21 -29.08
CA LEU A 47 -11.50 20.65 -28.45
C LEU A 47 -10.51 21.72 -27.98
N VAL A 48 -10.36 22.81 -28.74
CA VAL A 48 -9.45 23.91 -28.40
C VAL A 48 -9.91 24.62 -27.12
N TYR A 49 -11.21 24.91 -27.02
CA TYR A 49 -11.80 25.59 -25.87
C TYR A 49 -11.89 24.69 -24.64
N LEU A 50 -12.23 23.42 -24.83
CA LEU A 50 -12.35 22.45 -23.73
C LEU A 50 -11.00 22.05 -23.14
N LYS A 51 -9.93 21.94 -23.95
CA LYS A 51 -8.56 21.78 -23.44
C LYS A 51 -8.15 22.96 -22.59
N ARG A 52 -8.39 24.19 -23.07
CA ARG A 52 -8.13 25.41 -22.30
C ARG A 52 -8.91 25.42 -20.98
N ALA A 53 -10.17 25.00 -20.99
CA ALA A 53 -10.97 24.88 -19.76
C ALA A 53 -10.38 23.88 -18.75
N VAL A 54 -9.85 22.76 -19.22
CA VAL A 54 -9.16 21.76 -18.38
C VAL A 54 -7.80 22.27 -17.89
N ASP A 55 -7.01 22.97 -18.71
CA ASP A 55 -5.73 23.53 -18.31
C ASP A 55 -5.87 24.56 -17.17
N ILE A 56 -6.96 25.34 -17.19
CA ILE A 56 -7.29 26.33 -16.15
C ILE A 56 -7.81 25.66 -14.87
N LYS A 57 -8.70 24.68 -14.99
CA LYS A 57 -9.29 23.94 -13.86
C LYS A 57 -9.18 22.43 -14.08
N PRO A 58 -8.00 21.83 -13.82
CA PRO A 58 -7.76 20.41 -14.11
C PRO A 58 -8.57 19.46 -13.21
N ASN A 59 -9.00 19.92 -12.03
CA ASN A 59 -9.78 19.15 -11.07
C ASN A 59 -11.30 19.43 -11.14
N SER A 60 -11.79 19.99 -12.25
CA SER A 60 -13.24 20.17 -12.47
C SER A 60 -13.84 18.93 -13.13
N ALA A 61 -14.81 18.27 -12.48
CA ALA A 61 -15.51 17.11 -13.04
C ALA A 61 -16.19 17.46 -14.36
N ASP A 62 -16.87 18.61 -14.44
CA ASP A 62 -17.58 19.08 -15.64
C ASP A 62 -16.63 19.35 -16.81
N ASN A 63 -15.44 19.89 -16.54
CA ASN A 63 -14.46 20.17 -17.60
C ASN A 63 -13.87 18.86 -18.15
N GLN A 64 -13.54 17.93 -17.25
CA GLN A 64 -13.04 16.60 -17.64
C GLN A 64 -14.12 15.80 -18.39
N TYR A 65 -15.37 15.88 -17.95
CA TYR A 65 -16.51 15.22 -18.59
C TYR A 65 -16.78 15.81 -19.99
N SER A 66 -16.84 17.13 -20.15
CA SER A 66 -17.02 17.78 -21.45
C SER A 66 -15.86 17.48 -22.42
N LEU A 67 -14.62 17.45 -21.93
CA LEU A 67 -13.47 17.06 -22.76
C LEU A 67 -13.50 15.57 -23.13
N GLY A 68 -13.93 14.70 -22.21
CA GLY A 68 -14.16 13.28 -22.46
C GLY A 68 -15.22 13.04 -23.54
N LEU A 69 -16.34 13.79 -23.49
CA LEU A 69 -17.37 13.82 -24.54
C LEU A 69 -16.81 14.29 -25.87
N CYS A 70 -16.01 15.36 -25.87
CA CYS A 70 -15.38 15.85 -27.09
C CYS A 70 -14.51 14.79 -27.75
N TYR A 71 -13.70 14.06 -26.98
CA TYR A 71 -12.90 12.95 -27.50
C TYR A 71 -13.75 11.75 -27.93
N PHE A 72 -14.87 11.49 -27.25
CA PHE A 72 -15.83 10.47 -27.63
C PHE A 72 -16.41 10.77 -29.03
N THR A 73 -16.84 12.01 -29.27
CA THR A 73 -17.36 12.46 -30.57
C THR A 73 -16.29 12.45 -31.66
N LEU A 74 -15.01 12.60 -31.30
CA LEU A 74 -13.87 12.47 -32.22
C LEU A 74 -13.43 11.02 -32.45
N GLU A 75 -14.10 10.04 -31.85
CA GLU A 75 -13.77 8.61 -31.90
C GLU A 75 -12.37 8.27 -31.34
N ASP A 76 -11.77 9.15 -30.54
CA ASP A 76 -10.56 8.87 -29.77
C ASP A 76 -10.95 8.25 -28.42
N TYR A 77 -11.43 7.01 -28.47
CA TYR A 77 -11.98 6.31 -27.31
C TYR A 77 -10.96 6.10 -26.19
N GLY A 78 -9.66 6.06 -26.51
CA GLY A 78 -8.58 5.96 -25.53
C GLY A 78 -8.46 7.22 -24.68
N LYS A 79 -8.36 8.40 -25.31
CA LYS A 79 -8.34 9.67 -24.57
C LYS A 79 -9.67 9.96 -23.90
N SER A 80 -10.77 9.61 -24.55
CA SER A 80 -12.11 9.74 -23.99
C SER A 80 -12.25 8.95 -22.69
N LEU A 81 -11.78 7.69 -22.65
CA LEU A 81 -11.76 6.86 -21.45
C LEU A 81 -10.95 7.51 -20.31
N GLU A 82 -9.74 8.00 -20.61
CA GLU A 82 -8.88 8.66 -19.60
C GLU A 82 -9.57 9.86 -18.93
N HIS A 83 -10.23 10.71 -19.72
CA HIS A 83 -10.91 11.90 -19.21
C HIS A 83 -12.19 11.55 -18.44
N PHE A 84 -12.95 10.53 -18.87
CA PHE A 84 -14.09 10.03 -18.10
C PHE A 84 -13.67 9.37 -16.79
N GLU A 85 -12.54 8.67 -16.73
CA GLU A 85 -12.00 8.13 -15.48
C GLU A 85 -11.60 9.24 -14.51
N LYS A 86 -10.99 10.33 -15.02
CA LYS A 86 -10.68 11.52 -14.21
C LYS A 86 -11.95 12.20 -13.69
N ALA A 87 -12.97 12.33 -14.53
CA ALA A 87 -14.27 12.88 -14.13
C ALA A 87 -14.94 12.00 -13.05
N ALA A 88 -14.96 10.68 -13.26
CA ALA A 88 -15.60 9.72 -12.35
C ALA A 88 -14.97 9.67 -10.95
N ARG A 89 -13.68 9.99 -10.82
CA ARG A 89 -13.01 10.12 -9.51
C ARG A 89 -13.52 11.30 -8.68
N ILE A 90 -14.08 12.31 -9.34
CA ILE A 90 -14.55 13.55 -8.72
C ILE A 90 -16.07 13.49 -8.56
N ASP A 91 -16.79 13.21 -9.64
CA ASP A 91 -18.23 12.97 -9.66
C ASP A 91 -18.55 11.78 -10.58
N PRO A 92 -18.98 10.62 -10.03
CA PRO A 92 -19.27 9.42 -10.80
C PRO A 92 -20.62 9.46 -11.55
N ARG A 93 -21.43 10.51 -11.36
CA ARG A 93 -22.75 10.59 -11.99
C ARG A 93 -22.63 10.81 -13.50
N GLY A 94 -23.27 9.94 -14.28
CA GLY A 94 -23.32 10.04 -15.75
C GLY A 94 -22.04 9.66 -16.49
N THR A 95 -20.93 9.36 -15.81
CA THR A 95 -19.65 8.92 -16.42
C THR A 95 -19.64 7.42 -16.75
N ASP A 96 -20.26 6.59 -15.90
CA ASP A 96 -20.23 5.12 -16.01
C ASP A 96 -20.80 4.60 -17.35
N TYR A 97 -21.81 5.30 -17.89
CA TYR A 97 -22.35 5.03 -19.22
C TYR A 97 -21.28 5.19 -20.32
N TYR A 98 -20.56 6.31 -20.32
CA TYR A 98 -19.54 6.58 -21.34
C TYR A 98 -18.27 5.75 -21.13
N LEU A 99 -17.89 5.45 -19.88
CA LEU A 99 -16.83 4.49 -19.57
C LEU A 99 -17.13 3.12 -20.17
N GLY A 100 -18.36 2.62 -20.00
CA GLY A 100 -18.79 1.37 -20.59
C GLY A 100 -18.78 1.38 -22.13
N GLN A 101 -19.27 2.46 -22.74
CA GLN A 101 -19.26 2.62 -24.20
C GLN A 101 -17.82 2.71 -24.77
N CYS A 102 -16.92 3.47 -24.13
CA CYS A 102 -15.51 3.52 -24.49
C CYS A 102 -14.84 2.14 -24.38
N SER A 103 -15.08 1.42 -23.30
CA SER A 103 -14.55 0.07 -23.11
C SER A 103 -15.07 -0.91 -24.17
N LEU A 104 -16.34 -0.82 -24.60
CA LEU A 104 -16.84 -1.62 -25.73
C LEU A 104 -16.13 -1.30 -27.04
N LYS A 105 -15.92 -0.01 -27.34
CA LYS A 105 -15.23 0.44 -28.57
C LYS A 105 -13.76 0.06 -28.61
N LEU A 106 -13.16 -0.21 -27.44
CA LEU A 106 -11.78 -0.68 -27.27
C LEU A 106 -11.68 -2.21 -27.10
N ASP A 107 -12.75 -2.97 -27.39
CA ASP A 107 -12.85 -4.43 -27.23
C ASP A 107 -12.60 -4.95 -25.80
N ARG A 108 -12.80 -4.10 -24.78
CA ARG A 108 -12.68 -4.44 -23.36
C ARG A 108 -14.03 -4.83 -22.76
N ILE A 109 -14.57 -5.95 -23.23
CA ILE A 109 -15.94 -6.40 -22.95
C ILE A 109 -16.23 -6.59 -21.44
N SER A 110 -15.26 -7.11 -20.69
CA SER A 110 -15.39 -7.34 -19.24
C SER A 110 -15.45 -6.03 -18.44
N GLU A 111 -14.61 -5.05 -18.80
CA GLU A 111 -14.59 -3.71 -18.19
C GLU A 111 -15.89 -2.98 -18.53
N ALA A 112 -16.33 -3.04 -19.79
CA ALA A 112 -17.58 -2.44 -20.23
C ALA A 112 -18.79 -2.92 -19.41
N LYS A 113 -18.90 -4.24 -19.20
CA LYS A 113 -19.97 -4.81 -18.38
C LYS A 113 -19.92 -4.31 -16.94
N THR A 114 -18.73 -4.12 -16.40
CA THR A 114 -18.53 -3.64 -15.02
C THR A 114 -19.00 -2.19 -14.89
N TYR A 115 -18.58 -1.32 -15.81
CA TYR A 115 -19.00 0.07 -15.84
C TYR A 115 -20.52 0.21 -16.02
N PHE A 116 -21.13 -0.55 -16.95
CA PHE A 116 -22.59 -0.52 -17.10
C PHE A 116 -23.32 -0.96 -15.83
N LYS A 117 -22.85 -2.02 -15.16
CA LYS A 117 -23.45 -2.47 -13.89
C LYS A 117 -23.36 -1.43 -12.77
N GLN A 118 -22.23 -0.72 -12.68
CA GLN A 118 -22.05 0.37 -11.72
C GLN A 118 -23.00 1.54 -12.04
N GLY A 119 -23.11 1.88 -13.33
CA GLY A 119 -23.97 2.94 -13.84
C GLY A 119 -25.46 2.72 -13.61
N LEU A 120 -25.95 1.47 -13.55
CA LEU A 120 -27.38 1.17 -13.31
C LEU A 120 -27.93 1.80 -12.02
N SER A 121 -27.09 1.95 -11.00
CA SER A 121 -27.48 2.51 -9.70
C SER A 121 -27.29 4.03 -9.58
N ARG A 122 -26.58 4.65 -10.54
CA ARG A 122 -26.08 6.04 -10.45
C ARG A 122 -26.52 6.93 -11.61
N GLU A 123 -27.03 6.35 -12.68
CA GLU A 123 -27.47 7.08 -13.87
C GLU A 123 -28.91 7.58 -13.68
N GLU A 124 -29.08 8.89 -13.80
CA GLU A 124 -30.37 9.56 -13.57
C GLU A 124 -31.24 9.56 -14.84
N LYS A 125 -30.65 9.32 -16.03
CA LYS A 125 -31.39 9.29 -17.31
C LYS A 125 -31.98 7.90 -17.59
N PRO A 126 -33.32 7.73 -17.59
CA PRO A 126 -33.96 6.42 -17.76
C PRO A 126 -33.62 5.73 -19.09
N GLU A 127 -33.46 6.52 -20.16
CA GLU A 127 -33.04 6.06 -21.49
C GLU A 127 -31.69 5.32 -21.45
N ARG A 128 -30.71 5.88 -20.71
CA ARG A 128 -29.37 5.29 -20.58
C ARG A 128 -29.36 4.06 -19.69
N VAL A 129 -30.17 4.05 -18.62
CA VAL A 129 -30.34 2.86 -17.77
C VAL A 129 -30.84 1.68 -18.61
N LYS A 130 -31.90 1.90 -19.40
CA LYS A 130 -32.46 0.88 -20.31
C LYS A 130 -31.44 0.40 -21.35
N GLU A 131 -30.64 1.31 -21.90
CA GLU A 131 -29.58 0.94 -22.85
C GLU A 131 -28.47 0.11 -22.19
N MET A 132 -28.05 0.47 -20.98
CA MET A 132 -27.07 -0.31 -20.20
C MET A 132 -27.57 -1.72 -19.88
N GLU A 133 -28.83 -1.87 -19.48
CA GLU A 133 -29.45 -3.20 -19.24
C GLU A 133 -29.45 -4.07 -20.51
N GLN A 134 -29.82 -3.49 -21.65
CA GLN A 134 -29.80 -4.19 -22.94
C GLN A 134 -28.38 -4.61 -23.33
N LEU A 135 -27.39 -3.74 -23.13
CA LEU A 135 -25.99 -4.05 -23.43
C LEU A 135 -25.43 -5.13 -22.51
N ILE A 136 -25.74 -5.10 -21.21
CA ILE A 136 -25.37 -6.15 -20.25
C ILE A 136 -25.98 -7.49 -20.68
N SER A 137 -27.27 -7.52 -21.01
CA SER A 137 -27.95 -8.74 -21.49
C SER A 137 -27.32 -9.26 -22.79
N LYS A 138 -26.93 -8.37 -23.70
CA LYS A 138 -26.27 -8.75 -24.96
C LYS A 138 -24.89 -9.34 -24.71
N ILE A 139 -24.09 -8.75 -23.82
CA ILE A 139 -22.78 -9.26 -23.40
C ILE A 139 -22.92 -10.65 -22.77
N ASP A 140 -23.94 -10.85 -21.93
CA ASP A 140 -24.20 -12.14 -21.27
C ASP A 140 -24.68 -13.22 -22.23
N SER A 141 -25.52 -12.85 -23.21
CA SER A 141 -25.92 -13.78 -24.26
C SER A 141 -24.73 -14.21 -25.15
N TYR A 142 -23.82 -13.28 -25.47
CA TYR A 142 -22.62 -13.57 -26.25
C TYR A 142 -21.67 -14.53 -25.51
N ARG A 143 -21.50 -14.34 -24.19
CA ARG A 143 -20.66 -15.23 -23.37
C ARG A 143 -21.27 -16.63 -23.24
N SER A 144 -22.60 -16.75 -23.18
CA SER A 144 -23.29 -18.05 -23.17
C SER A 144 -23.05 -18.82 -24.48
N VAL A 145 -23.11 -18.15 -25.63
CA VAL A 145 -22.88 -18.77 -26.94
C VAL A 145 -21.41 -19.17 -27.13
N VAL A 146 -20.47 -18.32 -26.71
CA VAL A 146 -19.03 -18.63 -26.77
C VAL A 146 -18.66 -19.76 -25.80
N SER A 147 -19.25 -19.79 -24.60
CA SER A 147 -19.00 -20.85 -23.61
C SER A 147 -19.58 -22.19 -24.05
N GLN A 148 -20.73 -22.22 -24.75
CA GLN A 148 -21.27 -23.45 -25.34
C GLN A 148 -20.47 -23.95 -26.54
N ALA A 149 -19.87 -23.04 -27.33
CA ALA A 149 -19.02 -23.41 -28.46
C ALA A 149 -17.62 -23.92 -28.03
N MET A 150 -17.12 -23.49 -26.87
CA MET A 150 -15.79 -23.88 -26.36
C MET A 150 -15.71 -25.28 -25.76
N VAL A 151 -16.84 -25.93 -25.46
CA VAL A 151 -16.85 -27.28 -24.84
C VAL A 151 -16.48 -28.39 -25.84
N HIS A 152 -16.37 -28.13 -27.15
CA HIS A 152 -16.21 -29.18 -28.17
C HIS A 152 -15.02 -29.04 -29.14
N LEU A 153 -14.07 -28.12 -28.93
CA LEU A 153 -12.93 -27.98 -29.85
C LEU A 153 -11.58 -27.90 -29.13
N ASP A 154 -10.79 -28.94 -29.36
CA ASP A 154 -9.35 -29.05 -29.10
C ASP A 154 -8.60 -27.90 -29.77
N GLU A 155 -7.68 -27.21 -29.07
CA GLU A 155 -7.08 -25.93 -29.49
C GLU A 155 -6.41 -25.99 -30.88
N LYS A 156 -5.87 -27.16 -31.28
CA LYS A 156 -5.30 -27.37 -32.63
C LYS A 156 -6.34 -27.39 -33.75
N LYS A 157 -7.61 -27.69 -33.45
CA LYS A 157 -8.72 -27.68 -34.43
C LYS A 157 -9.39 -26.32 -34.53
N TYR A 158 -9.23 -25.45 -33.53
CA TYR A 158 -9.80 -24.10 -33.52
C TYR A 158 -9.15 -23.21 -34.59
N ASP A 159 -7.82 -23.23 -34.73
CA ASP A 159 -7.12 -22.46 -35.77
C ASP A 159 -7.37 -23.00 -37.19
N LEU A 160 -7.53 -24.32 -37.33
CA LEU A 160 -7.91 -24.96 -38.60
C LEU A 160 -9.34 -24.61 -38.99
N ALA A 161 -10.28 -24.64 -38.03
CA ALA A 161 -11.67 -24.21 -38.24
C ALA A 161 -11.75 -22.72 -38.57
N LYS A 162 -10.97 -21.85 -37.93
CA LYS A 162 -10.91 -20.41 -38.20
C LYS A 162 -10.38 -20.09 -39.61
N LYS A 163 -9.48 -20.95 -40.13
CA LYS A 163 -8.92 -20.86 -41.48
C LYS A 163 -9.91 -21.36 -42.54
N GLU A 164 -10.57 -22.49 -42.30
CA GLU A 164 -11.61 -23.06 -43.17
C GLU A 164 -12.89 -22.20 -43.21
N PHE A 165 -13.30 -21.60 -42.09
CA PHE A 165 -14.49 -20.73 -42.02
C PHE A 165 -14.29 -19.41 -42.78
N ARG A 166 -13.06 -18.89 -42.85
CA ARG A 166 -12.72 -17.72 -43.69
C ARG A 166 -12.74 -18.05 -45.19
N HIS A 167 -12.36 -19.27 -45.58
CA HIS A 167 -12.50 -19.73 -46.96
C HIS A 167 -13.98 -19.96 -47.34
N ALA A 168 -14.78 -20.54 -46.45
CA ALA A 168 -16.22 -20.75 -46.67
C ALA A 168 -17.01 -19.43 -46.75
N LEU A 169 -16.63 -18.40 -45.98
CA LEU A 169 -17.24 -17.07 -46.04
C LEU A 169 -16.86 -16.25 -47.29
N THR A 170 -15.80 -16.63 -47.98
CA THR A 170 -15.40 -16.01 -49.26
C THR A 170 -16.16 -16.64 -50.44
N TYR A 171 -16.65 -17.88 -50.29
CA TYR A 171 -17.42 -18.61 -51.29
C TYR A 171 -18.94 -18.31 -51.26
N LEU A 172 -19.45 -17.74 -50.17
CA LEU A 172 -20.88 -17.44 -49.97
C LEU A 172 -21.28 -15.98 -50.30
N LYS A 173 -20.54 -15.32 -51.18
CA LYS A 173 -20.87 -13.95 -51.65
C LYS A 173 -21.16 -13.83 -53.15
N THR A 174 -21.50 -14.93 -53.84
CA THR A 174 -21.96 -14.88 -55.24
C THR A 174 -23.17 -15.80 -55.48
N LYS A 175 -24.32 -15.15 -55.75
CA LYS A 175 -25.60 -15.55 -56.39
C LYS A 175 -25.88 -17.03 -56.80
N GLU A 176 -27.11 -17.45 -56.47
CA GLU A 176 -28.05 -18.39 -57.19
C GLU A 176 -27.59 -19.88 -57.31
N ALA A 177 -28.40 -20.96 -57.20
CA ALA A 177 -29.83 -21.24 -57.36
C ALA A 177 -30.24 -22.59 -56.68
N GLU A 178 -31.51 -22.96 -56.85
CA GLU A 178 -32.29 -24.10 -56.33
C GLU A 178 -31.86 -25.53 -56.80
N ASP A 179 -32.54 -26.54 -56.22
CA ASP A 179 -32.63 -28.00 -56.57
C ASP A 179 -31.72 -29.04 -55.88
N GLY A 180 -32.35 -30.01 -55.19
CA GLY A 180 -31.66 -31.20 -54.68
C GLY A 180 -32.41 -32.18 -53.77
N LEU A 181 -33.76 -32.20 -53.75
CA LEU A 181 -34.55 -33.03 -52.80
C LEU A 181 -35.47 -34.07 -53.48
N ALA A 182 -34.94 -34.84 -54.45
CA ALA A 182 -35.75 -35.79 -55.24
C ALA A 182 -35.13 -37.18 -55.60
N SER A 183 -34.12 -37.72 -54.88
CA SER A 183 -33.46 -38.98 -55.34
C SER A 183 -33.13 -40.09 -54.32
N ALA A 184 -33.71 -40.13 -53.12
CA ALA A 184 -33.36 -41.17 -52.12
C ALA A 184 -34.51 -42.13 -51.72
N ALA A 185 -35.44 -42.39 -52.63
CA ALA A 185 -36.48 -43.41 -52.46
C ALA A 185 -36.59 -44.31 -53.70
N LYS A 186 -35.68 -45.29 -53.84
CA LYS A 186 -35.81 -46.45 -54.74
C LYS A 186 -34.78 -47.54 -54.41
N LEU A 187 -35.28 -48.75 -54.12
CA LEU A 187 -34.68 -50.10 -54.18
C LEU A 187 -34.20 -50.78 -52.86
N GLY A 188 -34.72 -52.00 -52.64
CA GLY A 188 -34.25 -53.02 -51.68
C GLY A 188 -34.25 -54.43 -52.31
N ALA A 189 -34.01 -55.49 -51.49
CA ALA A 189 -34.14 -56.98 -51.67
C ALA A 189 -32.80 -57.76 -51.38
N GLU A 190 -32.67 -59.03 -50.93
CA GLU A 190 -33.46 -60.07 -50.19
C GLU A 190 -32.57 -61.35 -49.96
N LYS A 191 -32.94 -62.24 -49.00
CA LYS A 191 -32.77 -63.74 -48.91
C LYS A 191 -31.40 -64.46 -48.68
N SER A 192 -31.32 -65.37 -47.67
CA SER A 192 -30.66 -66.73 -47.74
C SER A 192 -30.26 -67.48 -46.42
N LYS A 193 -31.13 -67.75 -45.42
CA LYS A 193 -30.75 -68.67 -44.30
C LYS A 193 -31.73 -69.78 -43.87
N TRP A 194 -32.97 -69.80 -44.37
CA TRP A 194 -33.96 -70.83 -44.01
C TRP A 194 -33.80 -72.20 -44.70
N LEU A 195 -32.88 -72.34 -45.67
CA LEU A 195 -32.71 -73.57 -46.44
C LEU A 195 -31.88 -74.66 -45.73
N VAL A 196 -31.01 -74.29 -44.77
CA VAL A 196 -30.06 -75.22 -44.13
C VAL A 196 -30.73 -76.06 -43.03
N ILE A 197 -31.85 -75.58 -42.48
CA ILE A 197 -32.55 -76.20 -41.35
C ILE A 197 -33.35 -77.45 -41.77
N ILE A 198 -33.68 -77.59 -43.06
CA ILE A 198 -34.53 -78.67 -43.56
C ILE A 198 -33.76 -79.99 -43.78
N LEU A 199 -32.44 -79.96 -43.91
CA LEU A 199 -31.64 -81.13 -44.31
C LEU A 199 -31.12 -82.02 -43.17
N ILE A 200 -31.20 -81.60 -41.91
CA ILE A 200 -30.56 -82.33 -40.79
C ILE A 200 -31.54 -83.24 -40.03
N ILE A 201 -32.85 -83.10 -40.24
CA ILE A 201 -33.88 -83.79 -39.44
C ILE A 201 -34.25 -85.19 -39.97
N SER A 202 -33.78 -85.59 -41.15
CA SER A 202 -34.18 -86.85 -41.81
C SER A 202 -33.32 -88.08 -41.50
N ALA A 203 -32.48 -88.09 -40.45
CA ALA A 203 -31.61 -89.23 -40.17
C ALA A 203 -31.69 -89.74 -38.70
N VAL A 204 -32.20 -90.96 -38.58
CA VAL A 204 -31.96 -91.98 -37.53
C VAL A 204 -32.94 -92.07 -36.34
N GLY A 205 -33.53 -93.26 -36.21
CA GLY A 205 -34.39 -93.72 -35.12
C GLY A 205 -33.74 -94.71 -34.13
N ALA A 206 -34.32 -94.75 -32.93
CA ALA A 206 -34.63 -95.88 -32.05
C ALA A 206 -33.65 -97.07 -31.84
N ALA A 207 -32.33 -96.86 -31.75
CA ALA A 207 -31.48 -97.57 -30.77
C ALA A 207 -30.96 -96.62 -29.68
N GLY A 208 -31.36 -95.35 -29.79
CA GLY A 208 -31.12 -94.35 -28.77
C GLY A 208 -31.96 -94.58 -27.52
N THR A 209 -33.14 -95.19 -27.54
CA THR A 209 -34.21 -94.91 -26.57
C THR A 209 -33.90 -94.97 -25.07
N ALA A 210 -32.90 -95.70 -24.54
CA ALA A 210 -32.49 -95.61 -23.13
C ALA A 210 -31.38 -94.57 -22.87
N VAL A 211 -30.34 -94.51 -23.71
CA VAL A 211 -29.32 -93.45 -23.68
C VAL A 211 -29.91 -92.12 -24.18
N PHE A 212 -30.91 -92.15 -25.04
CA PHE A 212 -31.76 -91.09 -25.57
C PHE A 212 -32.93 -90.83 -24.64
N PHE A 213 -33.33 -91.71 -23.69
CA PHE A 213 -34.19 -91.30 -22.57
C PHE A 213 -33.38 -90.62 -21.49
N VAL A 214 -32.16 -91.06 -21.19
CA VAL A 214 -31.28 -90.39 -20.24
C VAL A 214 -30.72 -89.11 -20.86
N ILE A 215 -30.38 -89.10 -22.14
CA ILE A 215 -30.05 -87.90 -22.92
C ILE A 215 -31.31 -87.10 -23.19
N LEU A 216 -32.52 -87.63 -23.45
CA LEU A 216 -33.74 -86.80 -23.52
C LEU A 216 -34.14 -86.29 -22.15
N MET A 217 -33.88 -87.00 -21.05
CA MET A 217 -34.19 -86.53 -19.71
C MET A 217 -33.15 -85.53 -19.26
N GLN A 218 -31.88 -85.72 -19.59
CA GLN A 218 -30.83 -84.73 -19.39
C GLN A 218 -30.97 -83.56 -20.36
N LYS A 219 -31.40 -83.77 -21.61
CA LYS A 219 -31.61 -82.74 -22.65
C LYS A 219 -32.95 -82.05 -22.45
N LYS A 220 -34.02 -82.70 -21.95
CA LYS A 220 -35.26 -82.07 -21.49
C LYS A 220 -35.06 -81.39 -20.16
N LYS A 221 -34.29 -81.94 -19.23
CA LYS A 221 -33.91 -81.27 -17.97
C LYS A 221 -33.01 -80.09 -18.28
N ARG A 222 -32.03 -80.21 -19.19
CA ARG A 222 -31.16 -79.13 -19.67
C ARG A 222 -31.90 -78.12 -20.52
N GLU A 223 -32.84 -78.51 -21.38
CA GLU A 223 -33.70 -77.60 -22.14
C GLU A 223 -34.73 -76.92 -21.23
N PHE A 224 -35.22 -77.64 -20.21
CA PHE A 224 -36.00 -77.07 -19.13
C PHE A 224 -35.18 -76.08 -18.29
N ILE A 225 -33.92 -76.38 -17.98
CA ILE A 225 -33.00 -75.49 -17.24
C ILE A 225 -32.55 -74.30 -18.09
N GLU A 226 -32.22 -74.49 -19.36
CA GLU A 226 -31.61 -73.47 -20.24
C GLU A 226 -32.65 -72.60 -20.96
N LYS A 227 -33.86 -73.11 -21.23
CA LYS A 227 -34.91 -72.36 -21.97
C LYS A 227 -36.19 -72.11 -21.17
N VAL A 228 -36.63 -73.07 -20.35
CA VAL A 228 -37.96 -72.99 -19.70
C VAL A 228 -37.89 -72.30 -18.34
N LEU A 229 -36.99 -72.69 -17.46
CA LEU A 229 -36.81 -72.10 -16.13
C LEU A 229 -36.55 -70.60 -16.22
N PRO A 230 -35.63 -70.09 -17.06
CA PRO A 230 -35.45 -68.64 -17.23
C PRO A 230 -36.72 -67.90 -17.65
N LYS A 231 -37.48 -68.44 -18.62
CA LYS A 231 -38.77 -67.87 -19.05
C LYS A 231 -39.82 -67.94 -17.95
N LYS A 232 -39.85 -69.03 -17.20
CA LYS A 232 -40.79 -69.27 -16.10
C LYS A 232 -40.51 -68.36 -14.92
N ILE A 233 -39.24 -68.16 -14.55
CA ILE A 233 -38.84 -67.23 -13.50
C ILE A 233 -39.25 -65.80 -13.91
N LYS A 234 -38.98 -65.37 -15.16
CA LYS A 234 -39.40 -64.04 -15.66
C LYS A 234 -40.92 -63.86 -15.64
N ALA A 235 -41.66 -64.84 -16.17
CA ALA A 235 -43.12 -64.80 -16.17
C ALA A 235 -43.70 -64.77 -14.75
N ALA A 236 -43.13 -65.53 -13.82
CA ALA A 236 -43.54 -65.54 -12.41
C ALA A 236 -43.23 -64.21 -11.70
N VAL A 237 -42.07 -63.59 -11.98
CA VAL A 237 -41.75 -62.23 -11.49
C VAL A 237 -42.76 -61.22 -12.03
N GLN A 238 -43.07 -61.26 -13.33
CA GLN A 238 -44.06 -60.37 -13.97
C GLN A 238 -45.48 -60.57 -13.41
N ALA A 239 -45.85 -61.82 -13.13
CA ALA A 239 -47.12 -62.18 -12.51
C ALA A 239 -47.18 -61.93 -10.99
N LYS A 240 -46.11 -61.40 -10.38
CA LYS A 240 -45.97 -61.20 -8.93
C LYS A 240 -46.10 -62.50 -8.10
N ASN A 241 -45.86 -63.66 -8.72
CA ASN A 241 -45.82 -64.95 -8.03
C ASN A 241 -44.39 -65.26 -7.54
N PHE A 242 -43.97 -64.57 -6.48
CA PHE A 242 -42.58 -64.53 -6.04
C PHE A 242 -42.08 -65.87 -5.47
N THR A 243 -42.94 -66.63 -4.79
CA THR A 243 -42.59 -67.96 -4.26
C THR A 243 -42.28 -68.95 -5.38
N GLU A 244 -43.05 -68.93 -6.47
CA GLU A 244 -42.79 -69.77 -7.65
C GLU A 244 -41.52 -69.32 -8.40
N ALA A 245 -41.29 -68.02 -8.51
CA ALA A 245 -40.08 -67.46 -9.10
C ALA A 245 -38.83 -67.87 -8.32
N ALA A 246 -38.87 -67.78 -6.98
CA ALA A 246 -37.78 -68.20 -6.09
C ALA A 246 -37.48 -69.69 -6.18
N ALA A 247 -38.51 -70.54 -6.12
CA ALA A 247 -38.38 -71.98 -6.25
C ALA A 247 -37.79 -72.38 -7.61
N SER A 248 -38.19 -71.68 -8.68
CA SER A 248 -37.68 -71.89 -10.04
C SER A 248 -36.23 -71.41 -10.19
N LEU A 249 -35.86 -70.29 -9.56
CA LEU A 249 -34.50 -69.77 -9.53
C LEU A 249 -33.56 -70.70 -8.74
N LYS A 250 -33.97 -71.17 -7.57
CA LYS A 250 -33.20 -72.15 -6.78
C LYS A 250 -32.92 -73.42 -7.59
N LYS A 251 -33.95 -73.97 -8.24
CA LYS A 251 -33.81 -75.16 -9.10
C LYS A 251 -32.86 -74.93 -10.29
N LEU A 252 -32.78 -73.70 -10.80
CA LEU A 252 -31.84 -73.32 -11.84
C LEU A 252 -30.39 -73.31 -11.31
N LEU A 253 -30.15 -72.70 -10.15
CA LEU A 253 -28.82 -72.58 -9.54
C LEU A 253 -28.27 -73.92 -9.07
N ASP A 254 -29.10 -74.74 -8.42
CA ASP A 254 -28.76 -76.12 -8.00
C ASP A 254 -28.32 -77.00 -9.19
N SER A 255 -28.66 -76.58 -10.41
CA SER A 255 -28.29 -77.25 -11.65
C SER A 255 -27.11 -76.60 -12.41
N GLY A 256 -26.43 -75.63 -11.79
CA GLY A 256 -25.28 -74.92 -12.35
C GLY A 256 -25.64 -73.75 -13.28
N GLY A 257 -26.91 -73.34 -13.32
CA GLY A 257 -27.34 -72.15 -14.07
C GLY A 257 -26.87 -70.85 -13.39
N LYS A 258 -26.77 -69.77 -14.17
CA LYS A 258 -26.31 -68.46 -13.67
C LYS A 258 -27.49 -67.57 -13.31
N ILE A 259 -27.35 -66.78 -12.26
CA ILE A 259 -28.36 -65.78 -11.84
C ILE A 259 -28.61 -64.68 -12.89
N THR A 260 -27.66 -64.49 -13.82
CA THR A 260 -27.71 -63.51 -14.91
C THR A 260 -28.87 -63.69 -15.90
N VAL A 261 -29.70 -64.72 -15.71
CA VAL A 261 -30.94 -64.94 -16.47
C VAL A 261 -32.01 -63.89 -16.17
N LEU A 262 -32.01 -63.30 -14.98
CA LEU A 262 -32.85 -62.16 -14.62
C LEU A 262 -32.12 -60.88 -14.95
N SER A 263 -32.83 -59.87 -15.44
CA SER A 263 -32.31 -58.50 -15.37
C SER A 263 -32.18 -58.08 -13.91
N PRO A 264 -31.25 -57.16 -13.59
CA PRO A 264 -31.11 -56.60 -12.25
C PRO A 264 -32.44 -56.11 -11.64
N LEU A 265 -33.30 -55.48 -12.45
CA LEU A 265 -34.61 -55.01 -12.02
C LEU A 265 -35.58 -56.17 -11.72
N GLU A 266 -35.57 -57.24 -12.51
CA GLU A 266 -36.38 -58.44 -12.26
C GLU A 266 -35.90 -59.17 -10.99
N ALA A 267 -34.59 -59.28 -10.78
CA ALA A 267 -34.01 -59.84 -9.56
C ALA A 267 -34.39 -59.01 -8.33
N LEU A 268 -34.39 -57.68 -8.46
CA LEU A 268 -34.80 -56.78 -7.39
C LEU A 268 -36.30 -56.83 -7.10
N THR A 269 -37.12 -57.01 -8.15
CA THR A 269 -38.57 -57.20 -8.00
C THR A 269 -38.87 -58.51 -7.29
N LEU A 270 -38.13 -59.57 -7.61
CA LEU A 270 -38.19 -60.85 -6.90
C LEU A 270 -37.78 -60.72 -5.43
N TYR A 271 -36.67 -60.04 -5.17
CA TYR A 271 -36.20 -59.69 -3.83
C TYR A 271 -37.31 -59.05 -3.00
N ARG A 272 -37.86 -57.92 -3.46
CA ARG A 272 -38.89 -57.16 -2.75
C ARG A 272 -40.15 -57.99 -2.49
N GLY A 273 -40.49 -58.86 -3.43
CA GLY A 273 -41.66 -59.72 -3.35
C GLY A 273 -41.56 -60.84 -2.30
N LEU A 274 -40.36 -61.35 -2.04
CA LEU A 274 -40.14 -62.42 -1.07
C LEU A 274 -39.97 -61.91 0.36
N LYS A 275 -39.58 -60.63 0.54
CA LYS A 275 -39.19 -60.05 1.85
C LYS A 275 -38.08 -60.84 2.58
N GLU A 276 -37.35 -61.72 1.87
CA GLU A 276 -36.27 -62.57 2.38
C GLU A 276 -34.95 -62.13 1.74
N PHE A 277 -34.40 -61.02 2.23
CA PHE A 277 -33.19 -60.39 1.69
C PHE A 277 -31.99 -61.32 1.65
N ASP A 278 -31.72 -62.07 2.71
CA ASP A 278 -30.46 -62.79 2.91
C ASP A 278 -30.23 -63.93 1.90
N ARG A 279 -31.29 -64.53 1.36
CA ARG A 279 -31.20 -65.66 0.41
C ARG A 279 -30.60 -65.29 -0.93
N LEU A 280 -30.81 -64.05 -1.39
CA LEU A 280 -30.18 -63.56 -2.62
C LEU A 280 -28.70 -63.28 -2.40
N PHE A 281 -28.32 -62.85 -1.20
CA PHE A 281 -26.93 -62.56 -0.87
C PHE A 281 -26.10 -63.83 -0.80
N GLU A 282 -26.66 -64.94 -0.32
CA GLU A 282 -25.99 -66.25 -0.24
C GLU A 282 -25.54 -66.80 -1.60
N MET A 283 -25.98 -66.20 -2.70
CA MET A 283 -25.65 -66.63 -4.06
C MET A 283 -24.39 -65.92 -4.57
N GLU A 284 -23.51 -66.65 -5.25
CA GLU A 284 -22.34 -66.06 -5.90
C GLU A 284 -22.74 -65.32 -7.18
N PHE A 285 -22.41 -64.03 -7.25
CA PHE A 285 -22.69 -63.17 -8.40
C PHE A 285 -21.43 -62.95 -9.25
N PRO A 286 -21.53 -62.99 -10.59
CA PRO A 286 -20.50 -62.43 -11.45
C PRO A 286 -20.35 -60.92 -11.20
N THR A 287 -19.12 -60.42 -11.13
CA THR A 287 -18.79 -59.01 -10.80
C THR A 287 -19.60 -57.99 -11.63
N ASN A 288 -19.70 -58.19 -12.95
CA ASN A 288 -20.46 -57.26 -13.82
C ASN A 288 -21.97 -57.25 -13.52
N TYR A 289 -22.55 -58.39 -13.14
CA TYR A 289 -23.97 -58.47 -12.80
C TYR A 289 -24.24 -57.81 -11.44
N PHE A 290 -23.33 -58.08 -10.50
CA PHE A 290 -23.32 -57.49 -9.17
C PHE A 290 -23.26 -55.95 -9.23
N GLN A 291 -22.35 -55.37 -10.04
CA GLN A 291 -22.26 -53.93 -10.28
C GLN A 291 -23.59 -53.33 -10.80
N GLN A 292 -24.22 -53.99 -11.77
CA GLN A 292 -25.49 -53.53 -12.35
C GLN A 292 -26.64 -53.64 -11.33
N PHE A 293 -26.63 -54.66 -10.49
CA PHE A 293 -27.61 -54.84 -9.43
C PHE A 293 -27.53 -53.74 -8.36
N VAL A 294 -26.32 -53.42 -7.91
CA VAL A 294 -26.08 -52.30 -7.00
C VAL A 294 -26.50 -50.96 -7.64
N ARG A 295 -26.26 -50.76 -8.94
CA ARG A 295 -26.76 -49.56 -9.65
C ARG A 295 -28.29 -49.44 -9.64
N GLU A 296 -29.01 -50.53 -9.82
CA GLU A 296 -30.48 -50.50 -9.75
C GLU A 296 -30.99 -50.20 -8.33
N LEU A 297 -30.34 -50.74 -7.29
CA LEU A 297 -30.61 -50.38 -5.89
C LEU A 297 -30.43 -48.88 -5.66
N ILE A 298 -29.31 -48.32 -6.14
CA ILE A 298 -29.01 -46.89 -6.06
C ILE A 298 -30.08 -46.05 -6.79
N LYS A 299 -30.47 -46.43 -8.01
CA LYS A 299 -31.50 -45.71 -8.79
C LYS A 299 -32.85 -45.66 -8.07
N LEU A 300 -33.16 -46.66 -7.26
CA LEU A 300 -34.40 -46.75 -6.49
C LEU A 300 -34.30 -46.10 -5.10
N GLY A 301 -33.15 -45.54 -4.74
CA GLY A 301 -32.93 -44.88 -3.44
C GLY A 301 -32.65 -45.84 -2.28
N GLU A 302 -32.45 -47.14 -2.55
CA GLU A 302 -32.27 -48.19 -1.53
C GLU A 302 -30.79 -48.28 -1.09
N LEU A 303 -30.27 -47.19 -0.53
CA LEU A 303 -28.82 -47.04 -0.26
C LEU A 303 -28.30 -47.99 0.82
N ALA A 304 -29.12 -48.34 1.82
CA ALA A 304 -28.75 -49.29 2.87
C ALA A 304 -28.51 -50.70 2.33
N ASP A 305 -29.36 -51.13 1.39
CA ASP A 305 -29.25 -52.43 0.74
C ASP A 305 -28.08 -52.47 -0.24
N ALA A 306 -27.83 -51.37 -0.95
CA ALA A 306 -26.64 -51.22 -1.79
C ALA A 306 -25.34 -51.37 -0.97
N ARG A 307 -25.25 -50.73 0.21
CA ARG A 307 -24.08 -50.86 1.11
C ARG A 307 -23.88 -52.28 1.61
N ARG A 308 -24.96 -52.96 2.05
CA ARG A 308 -24.87 -54.36 2.47
C ARG A 308 -24.36 -55.26 1.35
N MET A 309 -24.80 -55.04 0.10
CA MET A 309 -24.30 -55.78 -1.05
C MET A 309 -22.79 -55.57 -1.22
N TYR A 310 -22.35 -54.33 -1.13
CA TYR A 310 -20.94 -53.98 -1.23
C TYR A 310 -20.07 -54.66 -0.17
N GLU A 311 -20.47 -54.65 1.10
CA GLU A 311 -19.74 -55.33 2.20
C GLU A 311 -19.51 -56.81 1.90
N LYS A 312 -20.49 -57.47 1.30
CA LYS A 312 -20.37 -58.88 0.92
C LYS A 312 -19.39 -59.08 -0.24
N HIS A 313 -19.41 -58.20 -1.23
CA HIS A 313 -18.44 -58.24 -2.33
C HIS A 313 -17.02 -58.00 -1.86
N LYS A 314 -16.83 -57.06 -0.93
CA LYS A 314 -15.55 -56.84 -0.25
C LYS A 314 -15.09 -58.09 0.50
N ALA A 315 -15.97 -58.73 1.27
CA ALA A 315 -15.67 -59.99 1.96
C ALA A 315 -15.27 -61.13 1.01
N ALA A 316 -15.73 -61.08 -0.25
CA ALA A 316 -15.34 -61.99 -1.32
C ALA A 316 -14.07 -61.57 -2.09
N GLY A 317 -13.34 -60.54 -1.64
CA GLY A 317 -12.10 -60.05 -2.24
C GLY A 317 -12.28 -58.98 -3.33
N GLY A 318 -13.49 -58.49 -3.51
CA GLY A 318 -13.80 -57.37 -4.40
C GLY A 318 -13.21 -56.04 -3.93
N LYS A 319 -13.01 -55.09 -4.86
CA LYS A 319 -12.40 -53.78 -4.57
C LYS A 319 -13.34 -52.63 -4.89
N ALA A 320 -13.10 -51.46 -4.29
CA ALA A 320 -13.85 -50.24 -4.58
C ALA A 320 -13.81 -49.86 -6.08
N GLN A 321 -12.71 -50.14 -6.79
CA GLN A 321 -12.55 -49.88 -8.23
C GLN A 321 -13.51 -50.68 -9.11
N ASP A 322 -14.17 -51.71 -8.56
CA ASP A 322 -15.20 -52.44 -9.28
C ASP A 322 -16.46 -51.58 -9.50
N PHE A 323 -16.58 -50.41 -8.88
CA PHE A 323 -17.74 -49.52 -9.07
C PHE A 323 -17.36 -48.23 -9.79
N SER A 324 -18.35 -47.51 -10.34
CA SER A 324 -18.08 -46.13 -10.78
C SER A 324 -18.01 -45.22 -9.56
N ALA A 325 -17.22 -44.16 -9.64
CA ALA A 325 -17.10 -43.18 -8.57
C ALA A 325 -18.47 -42.58 -8.16
N GLY A 326 -19.35 -42.34 -9.15
CA GLY A 326 -20.70 -41.83 -8.89
C GLY A 326 -21.62 -42.82 -8.17
N ASP A 327 -21.52 -44.11 -8.49
CA ASP A 327 -22.31 -45.15 -7.82
C ASP A 327 -21.81 -45.37 -6.39
N PHE A 328 -20.50 -45.43 -6.21
CA PHE A 328 -19.86 -45.56 -4.91
C PHE A 328 -20.25 -44.40 -3.98
N MET A 329 -20.19 -43.16 -4.46
CA MET A 329 -20.65 -42.01 -3.68
C MET A 329 -22.10 -42.09 -3.25
N LYS A 330 -23.02 -42.45 -4.16
CA LYS A 330 -24.44 -42.54 -3.82
C LYS A 330 -24.69 -43.60 -2.76
N MET A 331 -24.02 -44.74 -2.87
CA MET A 331 -24.08 -45.83 -1.89
C MET A 331 -23.64 -45.37 -0.50
N PHE A 332 -22.63 -44.51 -0.43
CA PHE A 332 -22.08 -43.96 0.81
C PHE A 332 -22.46 -42.48 1.04
N ALA A 333 -23.62 -42.01 0.57
CA ALA A 333 -24.07 -40.64 0.83
C ALA A 333 -24.83 -40.57 2.18
N GLY A 334 -24.40 -39.70 3.10
CA GLY A 334 -25.03 -39.43 4.41
C GLY A 334 -24.01 -39.33 5.57
N LEU A 335 -24.23 -38.43 6.53
CA LEU A 335 -23.30 -37.88 7.56
C LEU A 335 -22.54 -38.83 8.52
N LYS A 336 -22.36 -40.11 8.21
CA LYS A 336 -21.36 -41.01 8.82
C LYS A 336 -20.49 -41.77 7.80
N ALA A 337 -20.83 -41.67 6.52
CA ALA A 337 -20.26 -42.50 5.49
C ALA A 337 -18.87 -42.06 5.02
N LEU A 338 -18.41 -40.86 5.41
CA LEU A 338 -17.10 -40.38 5.01
C LEU A 338 -15.96 -41.14 5.69
N ASP A 339 -16.11 -41.43 6.98
CA ASP A 339 -15.15 -42.25 7.74
C ASP A 339 -15.14 -43.69 7.24
N ASP A 340 -16.31 -44.23 6.90
CA ASP A 340 -16.46 -45.53 6.27
C ASP A 340 -15.75 -45.54 4.90
N MET A 341 -16.02 -44.57 4.02
CA MET A 341 -15.33 -44.43 2.72
C MET A 341 -13.81 -44.39 2.86
N MET A 342 -13.28 -43.72 3.89
CA MET A 342 -11.83 -43.66 4.13
C MET A 342 -11.26 -44.99 4.62
N GLN A 343 -12.01 -45.74 5.45
CA GLN A 343 -11.64 -47.11 5.85
C GLN A 343 -11.72 -48.10 4.68
N GLU A 344 -12.56 -47.83 3.68
CA GLU A 344 -12.73 -48.65 2.48
C GLU A 344 -11.60 -48.54 1.43
N GLY A 345 -10.60 -47.67 1.64
CA GLY A 345 -9.42 -47.60 0.77
C GLY A 345 -9.71 -47.04 -0.63
N VAL A 346 -10.49 -45.96 -0.70
CA VAL A 346 -10.83 -45.25 -1.94
C VAL A 346 -9.57 -44.85 -2.73
N PRO A 347 -9.53 -45.03 -4.06
CA PRO A 347 -8.39 -44.62 -4.89
C PRO A 347 -8.09 -43.11 -4.77
N SER A 348 -6.80 -42.74 -4.69
CA SER A 348 -6.36 -41.34 -4.66
C SER A 348 -6.97 -40.50 -5.80
N ALA A 349 -7.12 -41.09 -6.98
CA ALA A 349 -7.68 -40.43 -8.17
C ALA A 349 -9.17 -40.02 -8.03
N TRP A 350 -9.93 -40.65 -7.13
CA TRP A 350 -11.36 -40.33 -6.92
C TRP A 350 -11.58 -39.33 -5.80
N LEU A 351 -10.65 -39.25 -4.85
CA LEU A 351 -10.73 -38.34 -3.70
C LEU A 351 -10.89 -36.88 -4.15
N MET A 352 -10.19 -36.48 -5.22
CA MET A 352 -10.28 -35.13 -5.76
C MET A 352 -11.68 -34.81 -6.32
N GLY A 353 -12.24 -35.70 -7.14
CA GLY A 353 -13.59 -35.49 -7.70
C GLY A 353 -14.68 -35.51 -6.64
N TYR A 354 -14.47 -36.22 -5.53
CA TYR A 354 -15.38 -36.19 -4.38
C TYR A 354 -15.27 -34.88 -3.60
N ALA A 355 -14.05 -34.39 -3.36
CA ALA A 355 -13.84 -33.10 -2.72
C ALA A 355 -14.48 -31.96 -3.52
N GLU A 356 -14.37 -31.98 -4.86
CA GLU A 356 -15.04 -31.02 -5.74
C GLU A 356 -16.56 -31.07 -5.58
N LYS A 357 -17.14 -32.26 -5.64
CA LYS A 357 -18.59 -32.41 -5.53
C LYS A 357 -19.14 -31.95 -4.17
N PHE A 358 -18.46 -32.30 -3.07
CA PHE A 358 -18.84 -31.80 -1.75
C PHE A 358 -18.74 -30.28 -1.68
N ALA A 359 -17.71 -29.68 -2.29
CA ALA A 359 -17.58 -28.22 -2.36
C ALA A 359 -18.67 -27.56 -3.23
N GLU A 360 -19.08 -28.17 -4.35
CA GLU A 360 -20.19 -27.72 -5.18
C GLU A 360 -21.53 -27.77 -4.43
N GLU A 361 -21.72 -28.78 -3.58
CA GLU A 361 -22.88 -28.92 -2.71
C GLU A 361 -22.82 -28.03 -1.45
N GLY A 362 -21.71 -27.31 -1.22
CA GLY A 362 -21.50 -26.43 -0.07
C GLY A 362 -21.08 -27.15 1.23
N ASP A 363 -20.79 -28.45 1.16
CA ASP A 363 -20.36 -29.28 2.30
C ASP A 363 -18.82 -29.28 2.44
N TYR A 364 -18.29 -28.15 2.87
CA TYR A 364 -16.85 -27.92 2.95
C TYR A 364 -16.13 -28.80 3.98
N GLU A 365 -16.82 -29.20 5.05
CA GLU A 365 -16.24 -30.05 6.09
C GLU A 365 -15.87 -31.44 5.52
N ASN A 366 -16.78 -32.01 4.73
CA ASN A 366 -16.57 -33.30 4.09
C ASN A 366 -15.63 -33.19 2.88
N ALA A 367 -15.69 -32.10 2.12
CA ALA A 367 -14.70 -31.81 1.08
C ALA A 367 -13.28 -31.78 1.64
N PHE A 368 -13.08 -31.13 2.79
CA PHE A 368 -11.78 -31.05 3.44
C PHE A 368 -11.33 -32.39 4.04
N LYS A 369 -12.22 -33.14 4.71
CA LYS A 369 -11.86 -34.48 5.22
C LYS A 369 -11.38 -35.40 4.09
N MET A 370 -11.96 -35.31 2.88
CA MET A 370 -11.48 -36.03 1.69
C MET A 370 -10.05 -35.61 1.27
N LEU A 371 -9.69 -34.34 1.43
CA LEU A 371 -8.36 -33.81 1.10
C LEU A 371 -7.33 -34.07 2.22
N LYS A 372 -7.74 -34.05 3.49
CA LYS A 372 -6.86 -34.16 4.67
C LYS A 372 -6.46 -35.60 4.99
N ASN A 373 -7.37 -36.56 4.83
CA ASN A 373 -7.16 -37.92 5.33
C ASN A 373 -6.64 -38.92 4.30
N GLY A 374 -6.73 -38.66 3.00
CA GLY A 374 -6.32 -39.63 1.99
C GLY A 374 -5.28 -39.03 1.07
N THR A 375 -4.05 -39.58 1.12
CA THR A 375 -3.00 -39.65 0.08
C THR A 375 -2.80 -38.55 -0.95
N VAL A 376 -3.81 -37.88 -1.51
CA VAL A 376 -3.73 -36.88 -2.60
C VAL A 376 -2.65 -35.83 -2.37
N ILE A 377 -2.47 -35.30 -1.16
CA ILE A 377 -1.45 -34.26 -0.86
C ILE A 377 -0.02 -34.87 -0.72
N LYS A 378 0.07 -36.16 -0.40
CA LYS A 378 1.33 -36.90 -0.19
C LYS A 378 1.76 -37.76 -1.39
N ASP A 379 0.85 -38.04 -2.30
CA ASP A 379 1.05 -38.88 -3.48
C ASP A 379 1.73 -38.06 -4.59
N GLN A 380 2.70 -38.65 -5.30
CA GLN A 380 3.43 -37.94 -6.36
C GLN A 380 2.52 -37.47 -7.51
N ASP A 381 1.33 -38.07 -7.63
CA ASP A 381 0.28 -37.68 -8.55
C ASP A 381 -0.28 -36.27 -8.27
N PHE A 382 -0.11 -35.73 -7.06
CA PHE A 382 -0.39 -34.33 -6.73
C PHE A 382 0.34 -33.35 -7.66
N TYR A 383 1.59 -33.71 -7.99
CA TYR A 383 2.51 -32.91 -8.79
C TYR A 383 2.41 -33.24 -10.29
N LYS A 384 1.47 -34.12 -10.69
CA LYS A 384 1.27 -34.47 -12.10
C LYS A 384 0.26 -33.50 -12.72
N GLY A 385 0.76 -32.66 -13.60
CA GLY A 385 -0.04 -31.73 -14.39
C GLY A 385 0.79 -30.54 -14.80
N ASP A 386 0.42 -29.90 -15.90
CA ASP A 386 1.03 -28.64 -16.31
C ASP A 386 0.74 -27.58 -15.22
N PRO A 387 1.77 -27.03 -14.55
CA PRO A 387 1.58 -25.98 -13.55
C PRO A 387 0.87 -24.74 -14.10
N SER A 388 0.91 -24.50 -15.41
CA SER A 388 0.22 -23.38 -16.05
C SER A 388 -1.28 -23.63 -16.31
N SER A 389 -1.76 -24.86 -16.16
CA SER A 389 -3.17 -25.19 -16.41
C SER A 389 -4.04 -24.93 -15.18
N LYS A 390 -5.16 -24.21 -15.38
CA LYS A 390 -6.21 -24.04 -14.34
C LYS A 390 -6.93 -25.36 -13.99
N ASP A 391 -6.79 -26.39 -14.82
CA ASP A 391 -7.30 -27.73 -14.54
C ASP A 391 -6.37 -28.57 -13.66
N ALA A 392 -5.19 -28.05 -13.32
CA ALA A 392 -4.24 -28.77 -12.47
C ALA A 392 -4.86 -29.06 -11.08
N PRO A 393 -4.59 -30.23 -10.48
CA PRO A 393 -5.14 -30.62 -9.18
C PRO A 393 -4.94 -29.55 -8.09
N VAL A 394 -3.81 -28.86 -8.11
CA VAL A 394 -3.49 -27.81 -7.14
C VAL A 394 -4.50 -26.65 -7.14
N TYR A 395 -4.99 -26.21 -8.30
CA TYR A 395 -5.92 -25.08 -8.40
C TYR A 395 -7.28 -25.42 -7.79
N LYS A 396 -7.76 -26.62 -8.09
CA LYS A 396 -9.02 -27.13 -7.57
C LYS A 396 -8.96 -27.31 -6.05
N ILE A 397 -7.85 -27.82 -5.52
CA ILE A 397 -7.64 -27.97 -4.07
C ILE A 397 -7.59 -26.61 -3.38
N VAL A 398 -6.79 -25.68 -3.90
CA VAL A 398 -6.70 -24.33 -3.33
C VAL A 398 -8.05 -23.63 -3.36
N GLY A 399 -8.83 -23.80 -4.43
CA GLY A 399 -10.20 -23.29 -4.54
C GLY A 399 -11.16 -23.88 -3.50
N ILE A 400 -11.09 -25.19 -3.22
CA ILE A 400 -11.94 -25.82 -2.20
C ILE A 400 -11.61 -25.29 -0.80
N TYR A 401 -10.32 -25.21 -0.45
CA TYR A 401 -9.90 -24.67 0.84
C TYR A 401 -10.23 -23.17 1.00
N GLU A 402 -10.20 -22.40 -0.10
CA GLU A 402 -10.64 -21.00 -0.12
C GLU A 402 -12.14 -20.87 0.17
N LEU A 403 -12.99 -21.64 -0.53
CA LEU A 403 -14.43 -21.66 -0.30
C LEU A 403 -14.79 -22.06 1.15
N ALA A 404 -13.96 -22.91 1.76
CA ALA A 404 -14.08 -23.32 3.16
C ALA A 404 -13.56 -22.30 4.19
N GLY A 405 -12.87 -21.24 3.75
CA GLY A 405 -12.23 -20.27 4.65
C GLY A 405 -10.96 -20.78 5.36
N MET A 406 -10.37 -21.89 4.89
CA MET A 406 -9.23 -22.60 5.50
C MET A 406 -7.91 -22.32 4.77
N THR A 407 -7.70 -21.08 4.36
CA THR A 407 -6.45 -20.65 3.70
C THR A 407 -5.18 -20.90 4.55
N PRO A 408 -5.19 -20.74 5.89
CA PRO A 408 -4.02 -21.02 6.73
C PRO A 408 -3.53 -22.47 6.66
N GLU A 409 -4.44 -23.43 6.50
CA GLU A 409 -4.12 -24.85 6.40
C GLU A 409 -3.37 -25.17 5.09
N ILE A 410 -3.70 -24.49 3.99
CA ILE A 410 -2.95 -24.58 2.73
C ILE A 410 -1.50 -24.11 2.96
N LEU A 411 -1.33 -22.95 3.58
CA LEU A 411 -0.01 -22.39 3.87
C LEU A 411 0.82 -23.35 4.71
N LYS A 412 0.21 -23.97 5.74
CA LYS A 412 0.87 -24.98 6.56
C LYS A 412 1.38 -26.17 5.74
N ILE A 413 0.55 -26.71 4.84
CA ILE A 413 0.93 -27.83 3.95
C ILE A 413 2.07 -27.42 3.00
N LEU A 414 1.98 -26.21 2.43
CA LEU A 414 3.02 -25.63 1.58
C LEU A 414 4.35 -25.47 2.33
N TYR A 415 4.31 -25.20 3.64
CA TYR A 415 5.49 -25.07 4.48
C TYR A 415 6.10 -26.40 4.87
N GLU A 416 5.29 -27.45 5.01
CA GLU A 416 5.75 -28.80 5.37
C GLU A 416 6.40 -29.55 4.18
N ASN A 417 6.06 -29.22 2.92
CA ASN A 417 6.55 -29.93 1.72
C ASN A 417 7.07 -29.01 0.60
N PRO A 418 8.11 -28.19 0.82
CA PRO A 418 8.50 -27.14 -0.13
C PRO A 418 9.02 -27.65 -1.49
N GLU A 419 9.65 -28.83 -1.55
CA GLU A 419 10.24 -29.35 -2.80
C GLU A 419 9.19 -29.71 -3.85
N GLY A 420 8.07 -30.29 -3.43
CA GLY A 420 7.00 -30.69 -4.34
C GLY A 420 6.19 -29.50 -4.87
N PHE A 421 6.03 -28.46 -4.06
CA PHE A 421 5.21 -27.29 -4.42
C PHE A 421 5.98 -26.19 -5.14
N ALA A 422 7.30 -26.32 -5.26
CA ALA A 422 8.19 -25.32 -5.85
C ALA A 422 7.71 -24.79 -7.23
N SER A 423 7.16 -25.68 -8.07
CA SER A 423 6.66 -25.37 -9.41
C SER A 423 5.28 -24.71 -9.44
N TYR A 424 4.56 -24.69 -8.31
CA TYR A 424 3.17 -24.23 -8.21
C TYR A 424 2.99 -22.95 -7.38
N TYR A 425 4.00 -22.52 -6.62
CA TYR A 425 3.91 -21.34 -5.75
C TYR A 425 3.43 -20.07 -6.48
N SER A 426 3.91 -19.81 -7.71
CA SER A 426 3.51 -18.61 -8.47
C SER A 426 2.03 -18.66 -8.84
N GLN A 427 1.56 -19.83 -9.24
CA GLN A 427 0.17 -20.04 -9.64
C GLN A 427 -0.79 -20.00 -8.46
N ILE A 428 -0.38 -20.53 -7.31
CA ILE A 428 -1.14 -20.39 -6.06
C ILE A 428 -1.24 -18.91 -5.66
N ALA A 429 -0.13 -18.16 -5.75
CA ALA A 429 -0.13 -16.73 -5.46
C ALA A 429 -0.99 -15.93 -6.46
N GLU A 430 -0.97 -16.27 -7.75
CA GLU A 430 -1.86 -15.70 -8.77
C GLU A 430 -3.34 -15.97 -8.48
N PHE A 431 -3.67 -17.20 -8.08
CA PHE A 431 -5.03 -17.55 -7.67
C PHE A 431 -5.48 -16.74 -6.46
N MET A 432 -4.65 -16.65 -5.41
CA MET A 432 -4.95 -15.84 -4.23
C MET A 432 -5.10 -14.35 -4.58
N LEU A 433 -4.31 -13.86 -5.54
CA LEU A 433 -4.45 -12.51 -6.08
C LEU A 433 -5.77 -12.27 -6.83
N GLU A 434 -6.21 -13.21 -7.68
CA GLU A 434 -7.52 -13.16 -8.34
C GLU A 434 -8.66 -13.04 -7.30
N LYS A 435 -8.46 -13.64 -6.13
CA LYS A 435 -9.39 -13.63 -4.99
C LYS A 435 -9.19 -12.48 -4.00
N GLN A 436 -8.30 -11.52 -4.29
CA GLN A 436 -7.99 -10.38 -3.43
C GLN A 436 -7.39 -10.77 -2.05
N LYS A 437 -6.83 -11.96 -1.93
CA LYS A 437 -6.12 -12.47 -0.75
C LYS A 437 -4.64 -12.08 -0.79
N PHE A 438 -4.39 -10.78 -0.70
CA PHE A 438 -3.06 -10.21 -0.95
C PHE A 438 -2.01 -10.66 0.07
N SER A 439 -2.36 -10.76 1.35
CA SER A 439 -1.41 -11.15 2.40
C SER A 439 -0.96 -12.59 2.20
N GLU A 440 -1.91 -13.49 2.01
CA GLU A 440 -1.65 -14.91 1.81
C GLU A 440 -0.88 -15.15 0.51
N ALA A 441 -1.19 -14.41 -0.56
CA ALA A 441 -0.42 -14.45 -1.80
C ALA A 441 1.04 -14.01 -1.60
N GLY A 442 1.28 -13.02 -0.74
CA GLY A 442 2.62 -12.58 -0.35
C GLY A 442 3.38 -13.68 0.38
N ASP A 443 2.77 -14.28 1.40
CA ASP A 443 3.37 -15.34 2.22
C ASP A 443 3.78 -16.58 1.38
N VAL A 444 2.99 -16.91 0.36
CA VAL A 444 3.29 -17.98 -0.60
C VAL A 444 4.55 -17.66 -1.42
N LEU A 445 4.70 -16.43 -1.90
CA LEU A 445 5.85 -16.03 -2.72
C LEU A 445 7.12 -15.84 -1.90
N ASP A 446 7.03 -15.29 -0.69
CA ASP A 446 8.18 -15.15 0.20
C ASP A 446 8.78 -16.52 0.51
N LYS A 447 7.92 -17.53 0.66
CA LYS A 447 8.38 -18.91 0.83
C LYS A 447 9.04 -19.47 -0.42
N LYS A 448 8.48 -19.21 -1.60
CA LYS A 448 9.11 -19.62 -2.88
C LYS A 448 10.52 -19.06 -2.99
N ILE A 449 10.70 -17.77 -2.68
CA ILE A 449 12.00 -17.10 -2.70
C ILE A 449 12.94 -17.71 -1.67
N ALA A 450 12.49 -17.90 -0.42
CA ALA A 450 13.31 -18.52 0.62
C ALA A 450 13.79 -19.93 0.21
N TYR A 451 12.91 -20.71 -0.42
CA TYR A 451 13.27 -22.02 -0.97
C TYR A 451 14.27 -21.90 -2.12
N GLN A 452 14.04 -21.04 -3.12
CA GLN A 452 14.97 -20.82 -4.24
C GLN A 452 16.36 -20.39 -3.76
N ILE A 453 16.43 -19.48 -2.77
CA ILE A 453 17.70 -19.06 -2.13
C ILE A 453 18.38 -20.26 -1.47
N SER A 454 17.67 -21.02 -0.63
CA SER A 454 18.23 -22.20 0.06
C SER A 454 18.74 -23.28 -0.90
N SER A 455 18.07 -23.44 -2.04
CA SER A 455 18.40 -24.40 -3.10
C SER A 455 19.35 -23.83 -4.17
N LYS A 456 19.85 -22.60 -4.01
CA LYS A 456 20.71 -21.90 -4.98
C LYS A 456 20.13 -21.86 -6.41
N LYS A 457 18.81 -21.76 -6.54
CA LYS A 457 18.10 -21.59 -7.81
C LYS A 457 17.86 -20.11 -8.08
N ASP A 458 17.93 -19.71 -9.34
CA ASP A 458 17.61 -18.34 -9.73
C ASP A 458 16.11 -18.05 -9.53
N ILE A 459 15.82 -16.85 -9.03
CA ILE A 459 14.46 -16.33 -8.90
C ILE A 459 14.04 -15.79 -10.27
N GLN A 460 12.87 -16.21 -10.77
CA GLN A 460 12.40 -15.81 -12.08
C GLN A 460 11.82 -14.40 -12.06
N ASP A 461 11.91 -13.69 -13.18
CA ASP A 461 11.36 -12.33 -13.31
C ASP A 461 9.84 -12.25 -13.11
N VAL A 462 9.13 -13.33 -13.46
CA VAL A 462 7.68 -13.47 -13.24
C VAL A 462 7.35 -13.46 -11.75
N ASP A 463 8.18 -14.10 -10.91
CA ASP A 463 7.99 -14.15 -9.46
C ASP A 463 8.17 -12.76 -8.84
N TYR A 464 9.18 -12.01 -9.31
CA TYR A 464 9.38 -10.62 -8.92
C TYR A 464 8.23 -9.72 -9.34
N LYS A 465 7.72 -9.89 -10.57
CA LYS A 465 6.58 -9.11 -11.06
C LYS A 465 5.34 -9.34 -10.20
N LEU A 466 5.10 -10.60 -9.81
CA LEU A 466 3.95 -10.97 -9.00
C LEU A 466 4.08 -10.45 -7.57
N MET A 467 5.24 -10.67 -6.93
CA MET A 467 5.56 -10.16 -5.60
C MET A 467 5.45 -8.64 -5.55
N PHE A 468 6.01 -7.94 -6.54
CA PHE A 468 5.92 -6.50 -6.67
C PHE A 468 4.46 -6.03 -6.71
N SER A 469 3.61 -6.65 -7.53
CA SER A 469 2.17 -6.34 -7.63
C SER A 469 1.44 -6.54 -6.30
N ILE A 470 1.73 -7.63 -5.59
CA ILE A 470 1.14 -7.92 -4.28
C ILE A 470 1.56 -6.88 -3.25
N TYR A 471 2.86 -6.64 -3.13
CA TYR A 471 3.45 -5.75 -2.14
C TYR A 471 3.06 -4.29 -2.40
N GLU A 472 2.92 -3.87 -3.66
CA GLU A 472 2.39 -2.55 -4.06
C GLU A 472 0.94 -2.40 -3.59
N LYS A 473 0.09 -3.42 -3.79
CA LYS A 473 -1.30 -3.40 -3.31
C LYS A 473 -1.43 -3.44 -1.78
N LEU A 474 -0.52 -4.11 -1.09
CA LEU A 474 -0.47 -4.15 0.37
C LEU A 474 0.13 -2.88 0.98
N GLY A 475 0.76 -2.01 0.19
CA GLY A 475 1.53 -0.87 0.71
C GLY A 475 2.74 -1.31 1.55
N ARG A 476 3.29 -2.50 1.24
CA ARG A 476 4.40 -3.18 1.94
C ARG A 476 5.65 -3.30 1.07
N LEU A 477 5.77 -2.55 -0.04
CA LEU A 477 6.95 -2.57 -0.93
C LEU A 477 8.27 -2.35 -0.18
N ASP A 478 8.26 -1.65 0.95
CA ASP A 478 9.41 -1.40 1.80
C ASP A 478 9.90 -2.64 2.58
N GLU A 479 9.10 -3.69 2.66
CA GLU A 479 9.44 -4.97 3.30
C GLU A 479 10.09 -5.96 2.33
N MET A 480 10.04 -5.67 1.02
CA MET A 480 10.61 -6.53 -0.01
C MET A 480 12.14 -6.60 0.14
N GLN A 481 12.65 -7.76 0.57
CA GLN A 481 14.08 -8.04 0.78
C GLN A 481 14.58 -9.28 0.03
N PRO A 482 14.68 -9.25 -1.32
CA PRO A 482 15.34 -10.30 -2.08
C PRO A 482 16.72 -9.81 -2.51
N THR A 483 17.77 -10.49 -2.07
CA THR A 483 19.19 -10.08 -2.16
C THR A 483 19.73 -9.85 -3.58
N LYS A 484 18.89 -9.96 -4.62
CA LYS A 484 19.11 -9.45 -5.98
C LYS A 484 17.81 -8.96 -6.61
N VAL A 485 17.21 -7.89 -6.08
CA VAL A 485 16.07 -7.19 -6.72
C VAL A 485 16.47 -6.77 -8.15
N PRO A 486 15.71 -7.16 -9.21
CA PRO A 486 15.99 -6.71 -10.57
C PRO A 486 15.95 -5.18 -10.68
N GLU A 487 16.87 -4.59 -11.47
CA GLU A 487 17.04 -3.13 -11.58
C GLU A 487 15.72 -2.38 -11.84
N LYS A 488 14.85 -2.95 -12.68
CA LYS A 488 13.55 -2.36 -13.03
C LYS A 488 12.58 -2.16 -11.85
N TYR A 489 12.76 -2.87 -10.73
CA TYR A 489 11.92 -2.74 -9.53
C TYR A 489 12.58 -1.94 -8.42
N ARG A 490 13.92 -1.77 -8.48
CA ARG A 490 14.74 -1.21 -7.40
C ARG A 490 14.30 0.20 -7.01
N MET A 491 14.05 1.08 -7.98
CA MET A 491 13.72 2.48 -7.69
C MET A 491 12.42 2.67 -6.90
N LYS A 492 11.36 1.95 -7.29
CA LYS A 492 10.07 2.03 -6.57
C LYS A 492 10.19 1.49 -5.14
N ILE A 493 11.03 0.49 -4.91
CA ILE A 493 11.29 -0.05 -3.57
C ILE A 493 12.08 0.95 -2.73
N ILE A 494 13.09 1.61 -3.31
CA ILE A 494 13.85 2.69 -2.66
C ILE A 494 12.91 3.84 -2.26
N GLU A 495 12.04 4.28 -3.16
CA GLU A 495 11.03 5.32 -2.87
C GLU A 495 10.05 4.89 -1.77
N ALA A 496 9.58 3.64 -1.78
CA ALA A 496 8.71 3.12 -0.73
C ALA A 496 9.42 3.06 0.64
N LYS A 497 10.66 2.58 0.69
CA LYS A 497 11.49 2.57 1.91
C LYS A 497 11.74 3.99 2.43
N GLN A 498 12.03 4.94 1.54
CA GLN A 498 12.16 6.36 1.85
C GLN A 498 10.88 6.93 2.49
N GLN A 499 9.71 6.68 1.89
CA GLN A 499 8.43 7.17 2.42
C GLN A 499 8.10 6.60 3.80
N LYS A 500 8.59 5.39 4.13
CA LYS A 500 8.43 4.74 5.43
C LYS A 500 9.52 5.10 6.44
N GLY A 501 10.46 5.99 6.08
CA GLY A 501 11.55 6.42 6.94
C GLY A 501 12.71 5.42 7.07
N LYS A 502 12.74 4.36 6.26
CA LYS A 502 13.84 3.38 6.20
C LYS A 502 14.97 3.88 5.31
N PHE A 503 15.50 5.07 5.63
CA PHE A 503 16.42 5.79 4.75
C PHE A 503 17.76 5.08 4.53
N MET A 504 18.31 4.43 5.58
CA MET A 504 19.60 3.73 5.47
C MET A 504 19.51 2.52 4.53
N GLU A 505 18.47 1.68 4.68
CA GLU A 505 18.24 0.54 3.76
C GLU A 505 18.03 1.01 2.31
N ALA A 506 17.31 2.11 2.13
CA ALA A 506 17.09 2.71 0.83
C ALA A 506 18.41 3.24 0.22
N LEU A 507 19.28 3.83 1.04
CA LEU A 507 20.60 4.31 0.64
C LEU A 507 21.54 3.16 0.26
N ASP A 508 21.57 2.08 1.04
CA ASP A 508 22.39 0.89 0.74
C ASP A 508 22.01 0.29 -0.62
N MET A 509 20.70 0.09 -0.86
CA MET A 509 20.19 -0.39 -2.15
C MET A 509 20.53 0.55 -3.32
N MET A 510 20.52 1.85 -3.06
CA MET A 510 20.85 2.86 -4.06
C MET A 510 22.34 2.83 -4.44
N MET A 511 23.22 2.59 -3.46
CA MET A 511 24.66 2.58 -3.62
C MET A 511 25.19 1.28 -4.27
N GLU A 512 24.36 0.25 -4.43
CA GLU A 512 24.69 -0.95 -5.24
C GLU A 512 24.97 -0.61 -6.71
N LYS A 513 24.37 0.47 -7.22
CA LYS A 513 24.63 0.98 -8.57
C LYS A 513 25.67 2.10 -8.49
N PRO A 514 26.79 2.04 -9.23
CA PRO A 514 27.80 3.09 -9.16
C PRO A 514 27.22 4.43 -9.61
N ARG A 515 27.59 5.51 -8.92
CA ARG A 515 27.07 6.86 -9.21
C ARG A 515 27.27 7.28 -10.66
N SER A 516 28.31 6.80 -11.33
CA SER A 516 28.58 7.04 -12.76
C SER A 516 27.45 6.59 -13.69
N GLU A 517 26.62 5.64 -13.28
CA GLU A 517 25.49 5.11 -14.05
C GLU A 517 24.16 5.74 -13.65
N TRP A 518 24.16 6.63 -12.66
CA TRP A 518 22.94 7.28 -12.19
C TRP A 518 22.35 8.21 -13.25
N LYS A 519 21.03 8.16 -13.37
CA LYS A 519 20.14 9.06 -14.09
C LYS A 519 19.73 10.20 -13.16
N GLU A 520 19.23 11.26 -13.77
CA GLU A 520 18.75 12.47 -13.10
C GLU A 520 17.89 12.22 -11.84
N LYS A 521 16.83 11.41 -11.95
CA LYS A 521 15.90 11.14 -10.85
C LYS A 521 16.55 10.46 -9.65
N GLU A 522 17.60 9.66 -9.89
CA GLU A 522 18.35 9.00 -8.81
C GLU A 522 19.06 10.07 -7.94
N PHE A 523 19.57 11.15 -8.53
CA PHE A 523 20.16 12.23 -7.71
C PHE A 523 19.14 12.91 -6.79
N GLY A 524 17.92 13.19 -7.27
CA GLY A 524 16.85 13.77 -6.44
C GLY A 524 16.39 12.84 -5.31
N ILE A 525 16.34 11.53 -5.56
CA ILE A 525 16.01 10.54 -4.52
C ILE A 525 17.13 10.48 -3.48
N CYS A 526 18.40 10.43 -3.91
CA CYS A 526 19.55 10.42 -3.00
C CYS A 526 19.63 11.69 -2.14
N LEU A 527 19.32 12.86 -2.71
CA LEU A 527 19.21 14.11 -1.97
C LEU A 527 18.23 13.99 -0.79
N LYS A 528 17.03 13.48 -1.06
CA LYS A 528 16.00 13.27 -0.02
C LYS A 528 16.39 12.18 0.99
N LEU A 529 17.15 11.17 0.58
CA LEU A 529 17.69 10.15 1.50
C LEU A 529 18.74 10.77 2.45
N TYR A 530 19.66 11.59 1.92
CA TYR A 530 20.62 12.31 2.76
C TYR A 530 19.95 13.30 3.69
N GLU A 531 18.93 14.03 3.22
CA GLU A 531 18.13 14.90 4.08
C GLU A 531 17.44 14.10 5.20
N GLY A 532 16.85 12.94 4.90
CA GLY A 532 16.23 12.07 5.90
C GLY A 532 17.20 11.43 6.90
N LEU A 533 18.47 11.27 6.52
CA LEU A 533 19.55 10.71 7.36
C LEU A 533 20.39 11.78 8.07
N ASP A 534 20.07 13.07 7.93
CA ASP A 534 20.88 14.17 8.49
C ASP A 534 22.33 14.18 7.93
N MET A 535 22.53 13.65 6.72
CA MET A 535 23.84 13.54 6.04
C MET A 535 24.13 14.76 5.15
N HIS A 536 24.00 15.96 5.73
CA HIS A 536 24.05 17.22 5.00
C HIS A 536 25.38 17.46 4.27
N ASP A 537 26.51 17.01 4.84
CA ASP A 537 27.83 17.15 4.23
C ASP A 537 27.94 16.41 2.88
N ASN A 538 27.24 15.28 2.74
CA ASN A 538 27.27 14.46 1.54
C ASN A 538 26.48 15.07 0.37
N VAL A 539 25.57 16.01 0.66
CA VAL A 539 24.72 16.66 -0.34
C VAL A 539 25.52 17.59 -1.25
N PHE A 540 26.59 18.21 -0.73
CA PHE A 540 27.45 19.08 -1.52
C PHE A 540 28.20 18.31 -2.61
N ASP A 541 28.80 17.17 -2.25
CA ASP A 541 29.47 16.30 -3.22
C ASP A 541 28.48 15.70 -4.22
N LEU A 542 27.26 15.37 -3.77
CA LEU A 542 26.20 14.89 -4.63
C LEU A 542 25.82 15.95 -5.68
N TYR A 543 25.63 17.20 -5.25
CA TYR A 543 25.33 18.31 -6.14
C TYR A 543 26.46 18.57 -7.15
N LYS A 544 27.72 18.52 -6.70
CA LYS A 544 28.88 18.70 -7.57
C LYS A 544 28.94 17.65 -8.69
N GLN A 545 28.72 16.38 -8.35
CA GLN A 545 28.69 15.29 -9.35
C GLN A 545 27.49 15.41 -10.29
N PHE A 546 26.34 15.85 -9.78
CA PHE A 546 25.14 16.05 -10.57
C PHE A 546 25.32 17.16 -11.61
N ARG A 547 25.81 18.33 -11.19
CA ARG A 547 25.97 19.50 -12.08
C ARG A 547 27.00 19.31 -13.18
N GLU A 548 27.99 18.45 -12.97
CA GLU A 548 29.01 18.11 -13.97
C GLU A 548 28.44 17.25 -15.11
N ARG A 549 27.31 16.57 -14.88
CA ARG A 549 26.76 15.56 -15.79
C ARG A 549 25.42 15.93 -16.42
N VAL A 550 24.57 16.62 -15.68
CA VAL A 550 23.20 16.93 -16.08
C VAL A 550 23.08 18.43 -16.25
N LYS A 551 22.66 18.89 -17.43
CA LYS A 551 22.47 20.32 -17.65
C LYS A 551 21.22 20.81 -16.94
N LEU A 552 21.21 22.08 -16.56
CA LEU A 552 20.09 22.70 -15.86
C LEU A 552 18.75 22.53 -16.60
N LEU A 553 18.75 22.79 -17.91
CA LEU A 553 17.56 22.68 -18.75
C LEU A 553 16.99 21.25 -18.81
N GLU A 554 17.85 20.25 -18.67
CA GLU A 554 17.47 18.83 -18.69
C GLU A 554 16.78 18.43 -17.38
N SER A 555 17.15 19.05 -16.25
CA SER A 555 16.71 18.66 -14.91
C SER A 555 16.31 19.81 -13.98
N LYS A 556 15.34 20.60 -14.42
CA LYS A 556 14.90 21.77 -13.64
C LYS A 556 14.39 21.40 -12.25
N ASP A 557 13.69 20.26 -12.11
CA ASP A 557 13.16 19.82 -10.82
C ASP A 557 14.26 19.50 -9.80
N VAL A 558 15.29 18.73 -10.18
CA VAL A 558 16.33 18.30 -9.24
C VAL A 558 17.27 19.46 -8.90
N TYR A 559 17.62 20.32 -9.85
CA TYR A 559 18.36 21.55 -9.55
C TYR A 559 17.59 22.45 -8.57
N TYR A 560 16.27 22.57 -8.73
CA TYR A 560 15.43 23.31 -7.79
C TYR A 560 15.38 22.63 -6.41
N GLU A 561 15.30 21.30 -6.35
CA GLU A 561 15.38 20.57 -5.07
C GLU A 561 16.73 20.82 -4.37
N PHE A 562 17.86 20.80 -5.07
CA PHE A 562 19.15 21.19 -4.50
C PHE A 562 19.17 22.65 -4.02
N ALA A 563 18.62 23.57 -4.80
CA ALA A 563 18.59 24.99 -4.43
C ALA A 563 17.75 25.22 -3.17
N THR A 564 16.58 24.59 -3.07
CA THR A 564 15.72 24.68 -1.89
C THR A 564 16.32 23.98 -0.67
N PHE A 565 17.02 22.85 -0.86
CA PHE A 565 17.79 22.22 0.22
C PHE A 565 18.88 23.17 0.74
N PHE A 566 19.71 23.72 -0.14
CA PHE A 566 20.75 24.67 0.26
C PHE A 566 20.18 25.94 0.88
N GLU A 567 19.02 26.41 0.42
CA GLU A 567 18.29 27.51 1.03
C GLU A 567 17.86 27.17 2.47
N LYS A 568 17.28 25.98 2.69
CA LYS A 568 16.82 25.49 3.99
C LYS A 568 17.98 25.28 4.97
N GLU A 569 19.10 24.72 4.49
CA GLU A 569 20.32 24.46 5.27
C GLU A 569 21.22 25.69 5.44
N GLY A 570 20.83 26.82 4.86
CA GLY A 570 21.56 28.07 4.99
C GLY A 570 22.81 28.26 4.19
N LYS A 571 23.00 27.41 3.20
CA LYS A 571 24.02 27.51 2.16
C LYS A 571 23.55 28.47 1.06
N ILE A 572 23.35 29.75 1.43
CA ILE A 572 22.76 30.75 0.53
C ILE A 572 23.63 31.03 -0.69
N ARG A 573 24.96 30.98 -0.56
CA ARG A 573 25.84 31.16 -1.72
C ARG A 573 25.56 30.10 -2.78
N GLU A 574 25.39 28.86 -2.36
CA GLU A 574 25.10 27.71 -3.21
C GLU A 574 23.69 27.77 -3.80
N ALA A 575 22.68 28.09 -2.98
CA ALA A 575 21.30 28.27 -3.42
C ALA A 575 21.17 29.41 -4.45
N VAL A 576 21.78 30.57 -4.18
CA VAL A 576 21.83 31.71 -5.09
C VAL A 576 22.53 31.32 -6.38
N ALA A 577 23.69 30.65 -6.33
CA ALA A 577 24.39 30.22 -7.54
C ALA A 577 23.52 29.32 -8.44
N ILE A 578 22.71 28.43 -7.85
CA ILE A 578 21.78 27.59 -8.62
C ILE A 578 20.65 28.44 -9.21
N TYR A 579 20.00 29.28 -8.41
CA TYR A 579 18.91 30.14 -8.87
C TYR A 579 19.38 31.15 -9.94
N GLU A 580 20.60 31.67 -9.83
CA GLU A 580 21.21 32.52 -10.85
C GLU A 580 21.45 31.76 -12.16
N ALA A 581 21.81 30.48 -12.10
CA ALA A 581 21.94 29.66 -13.31
C ALA A 581 20.62 29.57 -14.08
N PHE A 582 19.47 29.42 -13.38
CA PHE A 582 18.14 29.47 -14.03
C PHE A 582 17.90 30.79 -14.76
N VAL A 583 18.20 31.91 -14.11
CA VAL A 583 17.99 33.24 -14.69
C VAL A 583 18.96 33.51 -15.85
N ASN A 584 20.23 33.14 -15.70
CA ASN A 584 21.26 33.32 -16.71
C ASN A 584 20.97 32.50 -17.97
N GLU A 585 20.44 31.28 -17.81
CA GLU A 585 19.97 30.45 -18.92
C GLU A 585 18.58 30.84 -19.44
N LYS A 586 17.96 31.89 -18.86
CA LYS A 586 16.61 32.38 -19.20
C LYS A 586 15.52 31.33 -19.05
N ILE A 587 15.66 30.47 -18.04
CA ILE A 587 14.73 29.39 -17.71
C ILE A 587 13.75 29.91 -16.65
N LEU A 588 12.53 30.25 -17.07
CA LEU A 588 11.44 30.57 -16.16
C LEU A 588 10.95 29.28 -15.48
N TYR A 589 11.12 29.17 -14.16
CA TYR A 589 10.81 27.93 -13.46
C TYR A 589 10.32 28.20 -12.03
N ARG A 590 9.10 27.73 -11.73
CA ARG A 590 8.43 27.87 -10.42
C ARG A 590 8.52 29.30 -9.88
N ASP A 591 9.04 29.45 -8.66
CA ASP A 591 9.24 30.71 -7.95
C ASP A 591 10.72 31.12 -7.91
N VAL A 592 11.56 30.59 -8.81
CA VAL A 592 13.02 30.84 -8.81
C VAL A 592 13.35 32.34 -8.88
N ASP A 593 12.71 33.11 -9.76
CA ASP A 593 12.94 34.56 -9.86
C ASP A 593 12.56 35.28 -8.57
N ALA A 594 11.45 34.89 -7.95
CA ALA A 594 10.97 35.47 -6.70
C ALA A 594 11.88 35.08 -5.52
N ARG A 595 12.30 33.82 -5.44
CA ARG A 595 13.27 33.31 -4.45
C ARG A 595 14.61 33.98 -4.61
N LEU A 596 15.15 34.09 -5.82
CA LEU A 596 16.41 34.78 -6.08
C LEU A 596 16.32 36.26 -5.73
N ALA A 597 15.24 36.94 -6.11
CA ALA A 597 15.00 38.32 -5.74
C ALA A 597 14.92 38.49 -4.22
N ASN A 598 14.29 37.55 -3.52
CA ASN A 598 14.24 37.55 -2.06
C ASN A 598 15.61 37.25 -1.44
N LEU A 599 16.37 36.28 -1.94
CA LEU A 599 17.71 35.96 -1.42
C LEU A 599 18.73 37.08 -1.68
N ARG A 600 18.53 37.89 -2.73
CA ARG A 600 19.33 39.08 -3.05
C ARG A 600 18.96 40.33 -2.28
N LYS A 601 17.75 40.41 -1.71
CA LYS A 601 17.35 41.50 -0.80
C LYS A 601 18.20 41.44 0.47
N SER A 602 18.48 42.61 1.05
CA SER A 602 19.07 42.66 2.39
C SER A 602 18.14 41.93 3.39
N PRO A 603 18.66 41.34 4.48
CA PRO A 603 17.83 40.65 5.47
C PRO A 603 16.62 41.47 5.96
N ALA A 604 16.75 42.81 6.03
CA ALA A 604 15.67 43.72 6.39
C ALA A 604 14.55 43.83 5.34
N GLU A 605 14.86 43.66 4.06
CA GLU A 605 13.91 43.75 2.93
C GLU A 605 13.19 42.42 2.64
N ARG A 606 13.77 41.29 3.07
CA ARG A 606 13.10 39.97 2.99
C ARG A 606 11.85 39.90 3.87
N ILE A 607 11.88 40.56 5.03
CA ILE A 607 10.79 40.57 6.02
C ILE A 607 9.57 41.36 5.54
N THR A 608 9.77 42.42 4.74
CA THR A 608 8.71 43.31 4.26
C THR A 608 7.96 42.78 3.03
N ALA A 609 8.53 41.85 2.28
CA ALA A 609 7.92 41.30 1.06
C ALA A 609 7.01 40.08 1.32
N VAL A 610 7.30 39.29 2.36
CA VAL A 610 6.53 38.06 2.70
C VAL A 610 5.15 38.39 3.30
N SER A 611 4.99 39.58 3.88
CA SER A 611 3.78 39.99 4.61
C SER A 611 2.60 40.43 3.73
N LYS A 612 2.71 40.40 2.38
CA LYS A 612 1.61 40.83 1.49
C LYS A 612 0.97 39.74 0.62
N GLU A 613 1.56 38.55 0.50
CA GLU A 613 1.04 37.51 -0.40
C GLU A 613 0.56 36.21 0.27
N GLN A 614 0.80 36.00 1.57
CA GLN A 614 0.44 34.74 2.28
C GLN A 614 -0.75 34.83 3.25
N VAL A 615 -1.62 35.85 3.14
CA VAL A 615 -2.81 35.98 4.01
C VAL A 615 -4.11 35.45 3.37
N SER A 616 -4.06 34.82 2.20
CA SER A 616 -5.23 34.08 1.70
C SER A 616 -4.82 32.71 1.17
N ALA A 617 -5.51 31.67 1.63
CA ALA A 617 -5.44 30.27 1.18
C ALA A 617 -4.59 29.29 2.00
N VAL A 618 -4.77 29.20 3.33
CA VAL A 618 -4.72 27.91 4.05
C VAL A 618 -5.67 27.95 5.26
N THR A 619 -6.97 27.95 5.01
CA THR A 619 -7.99 27.71 6.06
C THR A 619 -9.20 27.03 5.43
N ALA A 620 -9.09 25.74 5.14
CA ALA A 620 -10.25 24.84 4.91
C ALA A 620 -9.79 23.39 4.68
N LYS A 621 -9.20 22.72 5.69
CA LYS A 621 -9.28 21.25 5.83
C LYS A 621 -8.70 20.64 7.11
N SER A 622 -8.66 21.40 8.22
CA SER A 622 -8.31 20.83 9.53
C SER A 622 -9.23 21.29 10.65
N ILE A 623 -10.38 21.89 10.32
CA ILE A 623 -11.36 22.40 11.30
C ILE A 623 -12.58 21.47 11.44
N GLU A 624 -12.85 20.56 10.50
CA GLU A 624 -14.02 19.66 10.61
C GLU A 624 -13.85 18.48 11.58
N GLN A 625 -12.66 18.24 12.14
CA GLN A 625 -12.47 17.22 13.19
C GLN A 625 -12.28 17.81 14.61
N ALA A 626 -12.30 19.14 14.76
CA ALA A 626 -12.31 19.82 16.06
C ALA A 626 -13.70 20.39 16.42
N ALA A 627 -14.71 20.22 15.56
CA ALA A 627 -16.04 20.84 15.68
C ALA A 627 -17.02 20.11 16.64
N HIS A 628 -16.53 19.36 17.62
CA HIS A 628 -17.36 18.76 18.68
C HIS A 628 -16.80 18.98 20.08
N VAL A 629 -16.44 20.22 20.42
CA VAL A 629 -16.60 20.75 21.79
C VAL A 629 -17.03 22.21 21.67
N SER A 630 -18.29 22.49 21.99
CA SER A 630 -18.83 23.84 22.04
C SER A 630 -18.18 24.65 23.16
N ALA A 631 -17.63 25.82 22.84
CA ALA A 631 -17.36 26.87 23.82
C ALA A 631 -18.67 27.51 24.31
N PRO A 632 -18.83 27.85 25.60
CA PRO A 632 -19.76 28.89 26.00
C PRO A 632 -19.10 30.26 25.84
N ALA A 633 -19.87 31.20 25.29
CA ALA A 633 -19.50 32.59 25.15
C ALA A 633 -19.47 33.31 26.51
N GLY A 634 -18.48 34.20 26.68
CA GLY A 634 -18.57 35.33 27.59
C GLY A 634 -17.46 35.42 28.65
N GLY A 635 -16.74 36.55 28.64
CA GLY A 635 -16.03 37.05 29.81
C GLY A 635 -14.54 37.24 29.60
N VAL A 636 -14.14 38.46 29.22
CA VAL A 636 -12.80 38.99 29.49
C VAL A 636 -12.60 38.97 31.00
N VAL A 637 -11.64 38.18 31.48
CA VAL A 637 -11.15 38.27 32.86
C VAL A 637 -9.65 38.57 32.80
N GLU A 638 -9.31 39.82 33.07
CA GLU A 638 -7.99 40.19 33.57
C GLU A 638 -7.68 39.32 34.80
N ILE A 639 -6.66 38.46 34.74
CA ILE A 639 -6.12 37.81 35.94
C ILE A 639 -4.84 38.55 36.33
N THR A 640 -5.03 39.62 37.09
CA THR A 640 -4.06 40.07 38.07
C THR A 640 -4.28 39.25 39.36
N GLY A 641 -3.35 38.35 39.71
CA GLY A 641 -3.28 37.72 41.04
C GLY A 641 -3.27 36.18 41.08
N LYS A 642 -2.19 35.62 41.65
CA LYS A 642 -1.92 34.22 42.08
C LYS A 642 -2.55 33.09 41.24
N ILE A 643 -1.72 32.43 40.43
CA ILE A 643 -2.06 31.25 39.60
C ILE A 643 -2.53 30.01 40.42
N GLY A 644 -2.49 30.04 41.75
CA GLY A 644 -2.98 28.93 42.58
C GLY A 644 -2.05 27.72 42.59
N GLU A 645 -2.62 26.51 42.63
CA GLU A 645 -1.87 25.25 42.55
C GLU A 645 -2.09 24.58 41.19
N ILE A 646 -1.02 24.07 40.59
CA ILE A 646 -1.00 23.44 39.27
C ILE A 646 -0.54 21.96 39.35
N GLY A 647 -0.80 21.19 38.29
CA GLY A 647 -0.45 19.78 38.16
C GLY A 647 -1.24 18.88 39.11
N LYS A 648 -2.53 19.17 39.32
CA LYS A 648 -3.40 18.55 40.34
C LYS A 648 -2.92 18.78 41.77
N GLY A 649 -2.51 20.01 42.08
CA GLY A 649 -2.03 20.37 43.42
C GLY A 649 -0.59 19.95 43.71
N ARG A 650 0.19 19.49 42.72
CA ARG A 650 1.60 19.09 42.93
C ARG A 650 2.54 20.26 43.10
N PHE A 651 2.22 21.41 42.51
CA PHE A 651 3.04 22.61 42.57
C PHE A 651 2.19 23.81 42.96
N ARG A 652 2.65 24.57 43.94
CA ARG A 652 2.09 25.88 44.29
C ARG A 652 2.83 26.96 43.53
N VAL A 653 2.11 27.80 42.78
CA VAL A 653 2.69 28.91 42.03
C VAL A 653 2.78 30.14 42.94
N GLY A 654 4.00 30.65 43.09
CA GLY A 654 4.36 31.80 43.89
C GLY A 654 4.39 33.09 43.09
N LYS A 655 5.36 33.96 43.41
CA LYS A 655 5.52 35.27 42.75
C LYS A 655 6.16 35.12 41.37
N GLU A 656 5.85 36.06 40.48
CA GLU A 656 6.58 36.22 39.22
C GLU A 656 8.04 36.60 39.50
N ILE A 657 8.98 35.92 38.86
CA ILE A 657 10.43 36.15 38.99
C ILE A 657 11.06 36.70 37.71
N ALA A 658 10.43 36.44 36.56
CA ALA A 658 10.83 37.02 35.28
C ALA A 658 9.65 37.08 34.31
N ARG A 659 9.74 38.02 33.37
CA ARG A 659 8.77 38.18 32.28
C ARG A 659 9.52 38.34 30.98
N SER A 660 9.13 37.57 29.98
CA SER A 660 9.50 37.80 28.59
C SER A 660 8.24 38.11 27.77
N PHE A 661 8.43 38.43 26.50
CA PHE A 661 7.31 38.57 25.58
C PHE A 661 6.53 37.25 25.43
N THR A 662 7.23 36.11 25.45
CA THR A 662 6.65 34.79 25.15
C THR A 662 6.15 34.03 26.37
N ALA A 663 6.71 34.31 27.54
CA ALA A 663 6.42 33.56 28.75
C ALA A 663 6.53 34.43 30.01
N MET A 664 5.86 33.98 31.06
CA MET A 664 6.00 34.49 32.41
C MET A 664 6.61 33.38 33.27
N VAL A 665 7.66 33.70 34.03
CA VAL A 665 8.32 32.75 34.92
C VAL A 665 7.96 33.08 36.35
N TYR A 666 7.49 32.08 37.09
CA TYR A 666 7.08 32.17 38.48
C TYR A 666 7.98 31.31 39.37
N GLU A 667 8.20 31.75 40.60
CA GLU A 667 8.68 30.85 41.66
C GLU A 667 7.60 29.80 41.93
N GLY A 668 7.98 28.54 42.06
CA GLY A 668 7.10 27.42 42.37
C GLY A 668 7.58 26.66 43.60
N GLN A 669 6.67 25.98 44.29
CA GLN A 669 7.00 25.08 45.39
C GLN A 669 6.28 23.75 45.24
N GLY A 670 7.01 22.63 45.28
CA GLY A 670 6.41 21.30 45.28
C GLY A 670 5.66 21.07 46.59
N THR A 671 4.37 20.72 46.51
CA THR A 671 3.51 20.59 47.72
C THR A 671 3.86 19.36 48.56
N GLN A 672 4.40 18.31 47.92
CA GLN A 672 4.84 17.09 48.61
C GLN A 672 6.33 17.14 48.98
N THR A 673 7.17 17.76 48.14
CA THR A 673 8.63 17.76 48.31
C THR A 673 9.14 18.98 49.09
N ASN A 674 8.34 20.04 49.22
CA ASN A 674 8.74 21.37 49.68
C ASN A 674 9.92 21.99 48.92
N ARG A 675 10.36 21.40 47.80
CA ARG A 675 11.45 21.91 46.95
C ARG A 675 10.97 23.09 46.12
N LYS A 676 11.86 24.05 45.85
CA LYS A 676 11.60 25.17 44.95
C LYS A 676 11.76 24.76 43.48
N TYR A 677 10.92 25.35 42.63
CA TYR A 677 10.92 25.18 41.17
C TYR A 677 10.79 26.52 40.46
N ALA A 678 11.19 26.59 39.19
CA ALA A 678 10.89 27.72 38.30
C ALA A 678 9.79 27.29 37.32
N ILE A 679 8.65 27.97 37.33
CA ILE A 679 7.48 27.60 36.52
C ILE A 679 7.32 28.61 35.40
N LYS A 680 7.68 28.21 34.18
CA LYS A 680 7.54 29.01 32.97
C LYS A 680 6.15 28.75 32.37
N LYS A 681 5.29 29.77 32.38
CA LYS A 681 3.95 29.77 31.79
C LYS A 681 3.98 30.52 30.46
N MET A 682 3.44 29.94 29.40
CA MET A 682 3.26 30.65 28.14
C MET A 682 2.23 31.79 28.28
N ARG A 683 2.47 32.94 27.65
CA ARG A 683 1.55 34.08 27.66
C ARG A 683 0.32 33.83 26.78
N PHE A 684 -0.84 34.32 27.23
CA PHE A 684 -2.15 34.06 26.60
C PHE A 684 -2.27 34.71 25.22
N GLU A 685 -1.60 35.85 25.00
CA GLU A 685 -1.57 36.59 23.75
C GLU A 685 -0.87 35.83 22.60
N ILE A 686 -0.15 34.74 22.92
CA ILE A 686 0.53 33.84 21.98
C ILE A 686 -0.13 32.45 21.99
N ALA A 687 -1.05 32.18 22.93
CA ALA A 687 -1.75 30.89 23.04
C ALA A 687 -2.75 30.64 21.90
N ASP A 688 -3.27 31.70 21.28
CA ASP A 688 -4.12 31.63 20.08
C ASP A 688 -3.31 31.43 18.78
N ASP A 689 -1.98 31.62 18.81
CA ASP A 689 -1.08 31.28 17.71
C ASP A 689 -0.57 29.85 17.87
N LYS A 690 -1.10 28.94 17.05
CA LYS A 690 -0.68 27.53 16.99
C LYS A 690 0.85 27.39 16.83
N LYS A 691 1.52 28.32 16.14
CA LYS A 691 2.99 28.32 15.99
C LYS A 691 3.72 28.69 17.27
N GLY A 692 3.15 29.55 18.12
CA GLY A 692 3.73 29.91 19.41
C GLY A 692 3.69 28.75 20.40
N PHE A 693 2.55 28.07 20.48
CA PHE A 693 2.36 26.88 21.32
C PHE A 693 3.24 25.70 20.93
N GLU A 694 3.32 25.37 19.63
CA GLU A 694 4.16 24.28 19.12
C GLU A 694 5.65 24.49 19.44
N LYS A 695 6.13 25.74 19.43
CA LYS A 695 7.51 26.09 19.78
C LYS A 695 7.79 25.97 21.28
N PHE A 696 6.84 26.42 22.11
CA PHE A 696 6.96 26.29 23.56
C PHE A 696 7.05 24.81 23.99
N LEU A 697 6.32 23.93 23.30
CA LEU A 697 6.47 22.48 23.45
C LEU A 697 7.75 21.91 22.83
N ALA A 698 8.25 22.50 21.73
CA ALA A 698 9.52 22.08 21.14
C ALA A 698 10.71 22.32 22.09
N GLU A 699 10.72 23.45 22.79
CA GLU A 699 11.70 23.75 23.85
C GLU A 699 11.67 22.66 24.93
N ALA A 700 10.47 22.34 25.43
CA ALA A 700 10.29 21.30 26.44
C ALA A 700 10.79 19.92 25.95
N LYS A 701 10.49 19.57 24.70
CA LYS A 701 10.95 18.31 24.08
C LYS A 701 12.46 18.24 23.95
N ILE A 702 13.12 19.35 23.62
CA ILE A 702 14.58 19.43 23.51
C ILE A 702 15.20 19.24 24.90
N VAL A 703 14.79 20.05 25.88
CA VAL A 703 15.40 20.04 27.22
C VAL A 703 15.07 18.76 27.98
N SER A 704 13.91 18.12 27.74
CA SER A 704 13.57 16.83 28.37
C SER A 704 14.53 15.69 28.05
N LYS A 705 15.32 15.83 26.98
CA LYS A 705 16.33 14.84 26.57
C LYS A 705 17.69 15.07 27.21
N PHE A 706 17.87 16.20 27.90
CA PHE A 706 19.17 16.57 28.46
C PHE A 706 19.26 16.18 29.92
N ASP A 707 20.31 15.41 30.23
CA ASP A 707 20.76 15.13 31.59
C ASP A 707 22.20 15.58 31.70
N HIS A 708 22.39 16.84 32.10
CA HIS A 708 23.70 17.47 32.19
C HIS A 708 23.74 18.50 33.34
N PRO A 709 24.78 18.50 34.20
CA PRO A 709 24.85 19.37 35.37
C PRO A 709 24.84 20.87 35.00
N ASN A 710 25.41 21.25 33.86
CA ASN A 710 25.46 22.64 33.38
C ASN A 710 24.28 23.04 32.48
N ILE A 711 23.22 22.24 32.41
CA ILE A 711 21.97 22.60 31.73
C ILE A 711 20.85 22.63 32.78
N VAL A 712 19.98 23.66 32.73
CA VAL A 712 18.82 23.72 33.63
C VAL A 712 17.85 22.59 33.29
N SER A 713 17.62 21.69 34.24
CA SER A 713 16.79 20.52 34.03
C SER A 713 15.29 20.83 34.02
N LEU A 714 14.58 20.28 33.04
CA LEU A 714 13.12 20.25 33.01
C LEU A 714 12.62 19.12 33.90
N VAL A 715 11.77 19.44 34.87
CA VAL A 715 11.20 18.50 35.84
C VAL A 715 9.86 17.95 35.37
N ASP A 716 9.00 18.82 34.82
CA ASP A 716 7.65 18.42 34.39
C ASP A 716 7.07 19.36 33.33
N VAL A 717 6.08 18.87 32.58
CA VAL A 717 5.28 19.63 31.62
C VAL A 717 3.81 19.47 31.99
N LEU A 718 3.16 20.57 32.37
CA LEU A 718 1.80 20.56 32.87
C LEU A 718 0.86 21.29 31.90
N MET A 719 -0.26 20.64 31.61
CA MET A 719 -1.35 21.21 30.81
C MET A 719 -2.54 21.47 31.72
N GLU A 720 -2.94 22.73 31.88
CA GLU A 720 -4.14 23.11 32.65
C GLU A 720 -5.02 24.07 31.85
N GLY A 721 -6.23 23.62 31.52
CA GLY A 721 -7.10 24.33 30.60
C GLY A 721 -6.41 24.56 29.25
N GLN A 722 -6.27 25.83 28.86
CA GLN A 722 -5.57 26.25 27.64
C GLN A 722 -4.11 26.69 27.87
N SER A 723 -3.60 26.56 29.10
CA SER A 723 -2.23 26.99 29.45
C SER A 723 -1.27 25.81 29.55
N CYS A 724 -0.08 25.98 28.98
CA CYS A 724 1.07 25.09 29.17
C CYS A 724 2.04 25.70 30.17
N PHE A 725 2.50 24.87 31.11
CA PHE A 725 3.48 25.22 32.13
C PHE A 725 4.67 24.25 32.06
N LEU A 726 5.87 24.81 31.97
CA LEU A 726 7.12 24.05 32.06
C LEU A 726 7.69 24.26 33.47
N VAL A 727 7.89 23.17 34.20
CA VAL A 727 8.44 23.19 35.55
C VAL A 727 9.91 22.81 35.46
N TYR A 728 10.79 23.77 35.73
CA TYR A 728 12.24 23.57 35.78
C TYR A 728 12.72 23.50 37.22
N GLU A 729 13.93 22.97 37.41
CA GLU A 729 14.64 23.17 38.68
C GLU A 729 14.78 24.66 38.99
N TYR A 730 14.72 25.01 40.29
CA TYR A 730 15.00 26.37 40.71
C TYR A 730 16.48 26.54 41.01
N VAL A 731 17.15 27.40 40.26
CA VAL A 731 18.54 27.80 40.49
C VAL A 731 18.55 29.08 41.33
N ASP A 732 18.98 28.99 42.59
CA ASP A 732 19.10 30.18 43.46
C ASP A 732 20.37 30.95 43.12
N GLY A 733 20.28 31.86 42.15
CA GLY A 733 21.43 32.51 41.54
C GLY A 733 21.13 33.88 40.94
N TYR A 734 22.09 34.38 40.17
CA TYR A 734 21.92 35.52 39.28
C TYR A 734 22.30 35.12 37.85
N THR A 735 21.69 35.76 36.87
CA THR A 735 22.13 35.63 35.48
C THR A 735 23.46 36.36 35.26
N LEU A 736 24.26 35.92 34.29
CA LEU A 736 25.59 36.48 34.04
C LEU A 736 25.55 37.99 33.72
N ASP A 737 24.55 38.45 32.97
CA ASP A 737 24.32 39.89 32.72
C ASP A 737 24.16 40.71 33.99
N LYS A 738 23.52 40.16 35.03
CA LYS A 738 23.35 40.82 36.34
C LYS A 738 24.60 40.72 37.22
N MET A 739 25.42 39.70 37.01
CA MET A 739 26.69 39.51 37.71
C MET A 739 27.79 40.44 37.15
N MET A 740 27.85 40.61 35.83
CA MET A 740 28.84 41.45 35.16
C MET A 740 28.62 42.93 35.50
N LYS A 741 29.50 43.49 36.34
CA LYS A 741 29.53 44.93 36.70
C LYS A 741 30.72 45.67 36.08
N GLY A 742 31.27 45.13 34.99
CA GLY A 742 32.51 45.54 34.35
C GLY A 742 33.34 44.30 33.96
N ARG A 743 34.64 44.50 33.66
CA ARG A 743 35.54 43.38 33.33
C ARG A 743 35.68 42.39 34.50
N MET A 744 35.70 41.11 34.17
CA MET A 744 35.93 39.99 35.09
C MET A 744 37.40 39.56 35.06
N LYS A 745 37.87 38.91 36.13
CA LYS A 745 39.23 38.36 36.14
C LYS A 745 39.31 37.16 35.20
N LEU A 746 40.43 36.96 34.52
CA LEU A 746 40.62 35.84 33.58
C LEU A 746 40.27 34.48 34.19
N GLY A 747 40.64 34.22 35.44
CA GLY A 747 40.29 32.97 36.13
C GLY A 747 38.80 32.81 36.44
N GLU A 748 38.04 33.89 36.64
CA GLU A 748 36.57 33.84 36.77
C GLU A 748 35.91 33.60 35.42
N THR A 749 36.38 34.32 34.39
CA THR A 749 35.95 34.18 33.00
C THR A 749 36.17 32.75 32.47
N TRP A 750 37.35 32.18 32.71
CA TRP A 750 37.70 30.81 32.30
C TRP A 750 36.72 29.79 32.87
N ARG A 751 36.45 29.87 34.18
CA ARG A 751 35.55 28.94 34.87
C ARG A 751 34.14 28.99 34.29
N ILE A 752 33.58 30.19 34.13
CA ILE A 752 32.25 30.35 33.51
C ILE A 752 32.24 29.79 32.09
N LEU A 753 33.26 30.12 31.30
CA LEU A 753 33.39 29.64 29.92
C LEU A 753 33.47 28.12 29.84
N GLU A 754 34.20 27.47 30.75
CA GLU A 754 34.35 26.02 30.78
C GLU A 754 33.01 25.29 30.94
N TYR A 755 32.19 25.72 31.91
CA TYR A 755 30.88 25.10 32.14
C TYR A 755 29.85 25.43 31.06
N VAL A 756 29.84 26.67 30.54
CA VAL A 756 28.95 27.02 29.43
C VAL A 756 29.33 26.23 28.18
N SER A 757 30.62 26.13 27.86
CA SER A 757 31.11 25.32 26.76
C SER A 757 30.82 23.83 26.97
N SER A 758 30.88 23.31 28.19
CA SER A 758 30.46 21.94 28.51
C SER A 758 28.98 21.69 28.19
N ALA A 759 28.10 22.61 28.59
CA ALA A 759 26.66 22.55 28.27
C ALA A 759 26.40 22.63 26.75
N VAL A 760 27.07 23.54 26.05
CA VAL A 760 26.90 23.73 24.60
C VAL A 760 27.46 22.55 23.82
N PHE A 761 28.63 22.02 24.21
CA PHE A 761 29.18 20.78 23.65
C PHE A 761 28.20 19.61 23.81
N TYR A 762 27.65 19.43 25.02
CA TYR A 762 26.66 18.38 25.28
C TYR A 762 25.42 18.52 24.39
N ALA A 763 24.94 19.75 24.16
CA ALA A 763 23.84 19.98 23.22
C ALA A 763 24.24 19.66 21.76
N HIS A 764 25.45 20.05 21.34
CA HIS A 764 25.95 19.82 19.97
C HIS A 764 26.10 18.33 19.63
N ILE A 765 26.55 17.49 20.57
CA ILE A 765 26.63 16.04 20.35
C ILE A 765 25.24 15.38 20.29
N HIS A 766 24.21 16.05 20.82
CA HIS A 766 22.80 15.67 20.67
C HIS A 766 22.12 16.35 19.47
N ASN A 767 22.90 16.93 18.55
CA ASN A 767 22.44 17.65 17.35
C ASN A 767 21.50 18.84 17.66
N VAL A 768 21.72 19.51 18.80
CA VAL A 768 20.96 20.70 19.19
C VAL A 768 21.91 21.90 19.25
N VAL A 769 21.62 22.92 18.45
CA VAL A 769 22.27 24.25 18.54
C VAL A 769 21.48 25.11 19.53
N HIS A 770 22.15 25.81 20.42
CA HIS A 770 21.45 26.70 21.37
C HIS A 770 20.78 27.86 20.63
N GLY A 771 21.54 28.58 19.79
CA GLY A 771 21.04 29.59 18.87
C GLY A 771 20.60 30.94 19.46
N ASP A 772 20.48 31.06 20.78
CA ASP A 772 20.19 32.32 21.49
C ASP A 772 21.07 32.45 22.73
N LEU A 773 22.33 32.04 22.61
CA LEU A 773 23.26 32.09 23.74
C LEU A 773 23.63 33.55 24.04
N LYS A 774 23.34 33.98 25.26
CA LYS A 774 23.57 35.34 25.77
C LYS A 774 23.74 35.33 27.28
N PRO A 775 24.33 36.37 27.90
CA PRO A 775 24.58 36.38 29.34
C PRO A 775 23.31 36.24 30.20
N SER A 776 22.14 36.70 29.73
CA SER A 776 20.87 36.51 30.45
C SER A 776 20.35 35.07 30.44
N ASN A 777 20.92 34.17 29.62
CA ASN A 777 20.61 32.73 29.56
C ASN A 777 21.63 31.86 30.32
N ILE A 778 22.60 32.48 31.00
CA ILE A 778 23.61 31.80 31.82
C ILE A 778 23.35 32.14 33.28
N LEU A 779 23.10 31.13 34.11
CA LEU A 779 22.80 31.25 35.54
C LEU A 779 24.01 30.87 36.40
N ILE A 780 24.32 31.73 37.36
CA ILE A 780 25.39 31.58 38.34
C ILE A 780 24.76 31.45 39.75
N PRO A 781 24.78 30.26 40.38
CA PRO A 781 24.20 30.06 41.71
C PRO A 781 24.89 30.86 42.81
N LYS A 782 24.13 31.25 43.84
CA LYS A 782 24.62 31.93 45.04
C LYS A 782 25.30 30.92 45.97
N GLY A 783 26.44 31.30 46.53
CA GLY A 783 27.18 30.48 47.50
C GLY A 783 28.56 30.03 47.00
N THR A 784 28.93 30.36 45.77
CA THR A 784 30.26 30.17 45.25
C THR A 784 31.23 31.16 45.91
N LYS A 785 31.87 30.73 47.00
CA LYS A 785 33.13 31.34 47.42
C LYS A 785 34.05 31.25 46.21
N ALA A 786 34.46 32.42 45.69
CA ALA A 786 35.17 32.58 44.43
C ALA A 786 36.51 31.82 44.33
N ASP A 787 36.88 30.99 45.33
CA ASP A 787 38.12 30.22 45.37
C ASP A 787 37.95 28.71 45.64
N THR A 788 36.73 28.13 45.79
CA THR A 788 36.63 26.66 45.99
C THR A 788 35.48 25.89 45.33
N ASP A 789 34.43 26.49 44.74
CA ASP A 789 33.49 25.65 43.96
C ASP A 789 32.61 26.45 42.99
N PRO A 790 32.85 26.40 41.66
CA PRO A 790 32.00 26.98 40.62
C PRO A 790 31.19 25.92 39.84
N ASP A 791 31.10 24.69 40.33
CA ASP A 791 30.52 23.49 39.69
C ASP A 791 29.04 23.56 39.26
N GLU A 792 28.38 24.71 39.35
CA GLU A 792 26.93 24.84 39.15
C GLU A 792 26.51 25.90 38.12
N THR A 793 27.43 26.47 37.32
CA THR A 793 27.02 27.34 36.20
C THR A 793 26.11 26.58 35.25
N LYS A 794 24.91 27.12 34.98
CA LYS A 794 23.88 26.45 34.20
C LYS A 794 23.40 27.31 33.03
N VAL A 795 23.14 26.66 31.91
CA VAL A 795 22.59 27.27 30.69
C VAL A 795 21.11 26.92 30.55
N MET A 796 20.28 27.89 30.16
CA MET A 796 18.84 27.72 29.97
C MET A 796 18.39 28.14 28.57
N ASP A 797 17.11 27.89 28.24
CA ASP A 797 16.44 28.33 27.00
C ASP A 797 17.07 27.77 25.69
N PHE A 798 17.38 26.47 25.66
CA PHE A 798 17.84 25.77 24.44
C PHE A 798 16.76 25.70 23.34
N GLY A 799 17.13 26.02 22.10
CA GLY A 799 16.36 25.64 20.90
C GLY A 799 15.22 26.57 20.48
N VAL A 800 15.19 27.85 20.90
CA VAL A 800 14.06 28.78 20.63
C VAL A 800 14.38 29.83 19.54
N SER A 801 15.49 29.71 18.81
CA SER A 801 16.15 30.93 18.30
C SER A 801 15.61 31.61 17.04
N TYR A 802 14.96 30.92 16.09
CA TYR A 802 14.70 31.57 14.79
C TYR A 802 13.26 32.05 14.57
N ILE A 803 12.27 31.17 14.67
CA ILE A 803 10.90 31.49 14.22
C ILE A 803 10.15 32.38 15.23
N ALA A 804 10.62 32.54 16.46
CA ALA A 804 9.99 33.42 17.45
C ALA A 804 10.30 34.89 17.20
N LYS A 805 11.49 35.22 16.68
CA LYS A 805 11.96 36.60 16.52
C LYS A 805 11.35 37.30 15.30
N ASP A 806 11.13 36.58 14.20
CA ASP A 806 10.44 37.12 13.02
C ASP A 806 8.97 37.45 13.31
N ILE A 807 8.25 36.56 13.99
CA ILE A 807 6.85 36.80 14.42
C ILE A 807 6.78 37.97 15.41
N LEU A 808 7.80 38.11 16.25
CA LEU A 808 7.88 39.12 17.29
C LEU A 808 8.22 40.52 16.73
N MET A 809 9.15 40.61 15.78
CA MET A 809 9.40 41.85 15.01
C MET A 809 8.15 42.28 14.22
N LEU A 810 7.41 41.31 13.67
CA LEU A 810 6.16 41.55 12.94
C LEU A 810 5.01 42.04 13.85
N ALA A 811 4.98 41.63 15.12
CA ALA A 811 3.88 41.93 16.05
C ALA A 811 4.06 43.25 16.82
N THR A 812 5.29 43.64 17.16
CA THR A 812 5.55 44.81 18.03
C THR A 812 6.33 45.94 17.36
N GLY A 813 6.95 45.70 16.20
CA GLY A 813 7.81 46.68 15.52
C GLY A 813 9.13 46.98 16.24
N GLU A 814 9.41 46.31 17.36
CA GLU A 814 10.63 46.47 18.16
C GLU A 814 11.43 45.17 18.19
N MET A 815 12.75 45.24 17.97
CA MET A 815 13.65 44.11 18.23
C MET A 815 13.73 43.89 19.76
N PRO A 816 13.34 42.71 20.29
CA PRO A 816 13.12 42.54 21.73
C PRO A 816 14.39 42.45 22.57
N ASP A 817 15.55 42.26 21.95
CA ASP A 817 16.84 42.23 22.62
C ASP A 817 17.88 42.74 21.62
N LYS A 818 18.91 43.46 22.09
CA LYS A 818 20.00 43.90 21.23
C LYS A 818 20.61 42.67 20.54
N PRO A 819 20.66 42.57 19.20
CA PRO A 819 21.16 41.39 18.48
C PRO A 819 22.70 41.27 18.56
N VAL A 820 23.31 41.72 19.65
CA VAL A 820 24.75 41.86 19.83
C VAL A 820 25.44 40.50 19.79
N TYR A 821 24.92 39.51 20.52
CA TYR A 821 25.48 38.16 20.62
C TYR A 821 25.22 37.29 19.38
N MET A 822 24.23 37.67 18.56
CA MET A 822 23.82 36.91 17.38
C MET A 822 24.94 36.90 16.32
N ALA A 823 25.24 35.73 15.76
CA ALA A 823 26.19 35.58 14.66
C ALA A 823 25.66 36.21 13.36
N PRO A 824 26.53 36.65 12.41
CA PRO A 824 26.10 37.24 11.14
C PRO A 824 25.11 36.38 10.37
N GLU A 825 25.38 35.08 10.27
CA GLU A 825 24.53 34.13 9.54
C GLU A 825 23.14 33.95 10.19
N GLN A 826 23.02 34.17 11.50
CA GLN A 826 21.73 34.13 12.20
C GLN A 826 20.84 35.32 11.84
N HIS A 827 21.40 36.46 11.40
CA HIS A 827 20.61 37.56 10.84
C HIS A 827 20.03 37.22 9.46
N LEU A 828 20.59 36.20 8.80
CA LEU A 828 20.12 35.68 7.53
C LEU A 828 19.19 34.46 7.71
N GLY A 829 19.02 34.01 8.95
CA GLY A 829 18.16 32.90 9.31
C GLY A 829 18.82 31.53 9.42
N PHE A 830 20.14 31.50 9.46
CA PHE A 830 20.91 30.27 9.58
C PHE A 830 21.46 30.12 10.97
N ASN A 831 21.33 28.91 11.50
CA ASN A 831 21.84 28.57 12.81
C ASN A 831 22.64 27.29 12.69
N ASP A 832 23.91 27.36 13.09
CA ASP A 832 24.85 26.26 13.02
C ASP A 832 25.59 26.17 14.36
N ARG A 833 26.23 25.03 14.64
CA ARG A 833 27.04 24.84 15.86
C ARG A 833 28.09 25.96 16.03
N ARG A 834 28.63 26.44 14.91
CA ARG A 834 29.60 27.55 14.87
C ARG A 834 28.98 28.92 15.14
N SER A 835 27.66 29.06 15.13
CA SER A 835 26.94 30.25 15.59
C SER A 835 26.98 30.38 17.11
N ASP A 836 26.90 29.27 17.84
CA ASP A 836 27.09 29.26 19.30
C ASP A 836 28.55 29.63 19.67
N ILE A 837 29.54 29.20 18.87
CA ILE A 837 30.96 29.59 19.05
C ILE A 837 31.15 31.10 18.89
N PHE A 838 30.49 31.72 17.91
CA PHE A 838 30.51 33.18 17.76
C PHE A 838 29.89 33.86 18.98
N SER A 839 28.73 33.38 19.41
CA SER A 839 28.01 33.93 20.58
C SER A 839 28.86 33.83 21.85
N LEU A 840 29.53 32.69 22.07
CA LEU A 840 30.52 32.50 23.13
C LEU A 840 31.70 33.47 23.00
N GLY A 841 32.20 33.71 21.80
CA GLY A 841 33.24 34.69 21.53
C GLY A 841 32.83 36.11 21.95
N VAL A 842 31.58 36.51 21.65
CA VAL A 842 31.04 37.80 22.08
C VAL A 842 30.91 37.88 23.60
N ILE A 843 30.42 36.83 24.26
CA ILE A 843 30.29 36.75 25.73
C ILE A 843 31.68 36.80 26.39
N LEU A 844 32.66 36.07 25.85
CA LEU A 844 34.04 36.08 26.33
C LEU A 844 34.68 37.46 26.20
N TYR A 845 34.50 38.12 25.05
CA TYR A 845 34.96 39.49 24.82
C TYR A 845 34.37 40.45 25.86
N GLU A 846 33.07 40.34 26.15
CA GLU A 846 32.39 41.17 27.14
C GLU A 846 32.85 40.90 28.56
N MET A 847 33.01 39.63 28.96
CA MET A 847 33.55 39.28 30.27
C MET A 847 34.96 39.86 30.47
N LEU A 848 35.83 39.84 29.45
CA LEU A 848 37.21 40.30 29.56
C LEU A 848 37.37 41.82 29.51
N THR A 849 36.55 42.52 28.72
CA THR A 849 36.70 43.96 28.47
C THR A 849 35.67 44.81 29.20
N GLY A 850 34.57 44.21 29.66
CA GLY A 850 33.38 44.91 30.16
C GLY A 850 32.57 45.61 29.06
N LYS A 851 32.88 45.36 27.78
CA LYS A 851 32.22 45.96 26.61
C LYS A 851 31.95 44.89 25.56
N VAL A 852 30.97 45.11 24.71
CA VAL A 852 30.70 44.20 23.59
C VAL A 852 31.58 44.57 22.38
N PRO A 853 31.97 43.61 21.52
CA PRO A 853 32.87 43.87 20.39
C PRO A 853 32.26 44.75 19.30
N PHE A 854 30.93 44.77 19.17
CA PHE A 854 30.19 45.53 18.16
C PHE A 854 29.13 46.40 18.84
N GLU A 855 29.25 47.73 18.71
CA GLU A 855 28.42 48.73 19.39
C GLU A 855 27.61 49.58 18.38
N GLY A 856 26.43 50.08 18.78
CA GLY A 856 25.59 50.94 17.94
C GLY A 856 24.55 50.19 17.07
N PRO A 857 23.78 50.90 16.22
CA PRO A 857 22.63 50.31 15.53
C PRO A 857 22.99 49.35 14.38
N ASP A 858 24.17 49.51 13.77
CA ASP A 858 24.59 48.78 12.55
C ASP A 858 25.41 47.52 12.86
N TYR A 859 24.83 46.57 13.60
CA TYR A 859 25.52 45.37 14.07
C TYR A 859 26.03 44.48 12.92
N LEU A 860 25.22 44.23 11.90
CA LEU A 860 25.56 43.27 10.83
C LEU A 860 26.76 43.74 10.00
N PRO A 861 26.83 44.98 9.48
CA PRO A 861 28.00 45.49 8.76
C PRO A 861 29.29 45.48 9.60
N GLN A 862 29.20 45.75 10.91
CA GLN A 862 30.36 45.72 11.80
C GLN A 862 30.89 44.28 11.97
N LYS A 863 30.00 43.30 12.13
CA LYS A 863 30.38 41.90 12.24
C LYS A 863 30.95 41.35 10.94
N GLU A 864 30.36 41.71 9.80
CA GLU A 864 30.87 41.32 8.46
C GLU A 864 32.27 41.85 8.19
N LYS A 865 32.55 43.08 8.62
CA LYS A 865 33.87 43.71 8.53
C LYS A 865 34.82 43.31 9.66
N MET A 866 34.34 42.53 10.63
CA MET A 866 35.05 42.20 11.87
C MET A 866 35.62 43.45 12.56
N ALA A 867 34.85 44.53 12.56
CA ALA A 867 35.24 45.82 13.08
C ALA A 867 35.11 45.89 14.62
N PHE A 868 35.97 45.18 15.33
CA PHE A 868 36.07 45.21 16.80
C PHE A 868 37.50 45.56 17.24
N LYS A 869 37.65 46.09 18.46
CA LYS A 869 38.98 46.41 19.02
C LYS A 869 39.63 45.16 19.60
N PRO A 870 40.95 44.96 19.46
CA PRO A 870 41.67 43.91 20.16
C PRO A 870 41.40 43.95 21.67
N VAL A 871 41.28 42.77 22.29
CA VAL A 871 40.97 42.65 23.73
C VAL A 871 42.13 43.15 24.58
N ILE A 872 43.38 42.92 24.15
CA ILE A 872 44.57 43.36 24.90
C ILE A 872 44.66 44.90 25.02
N ASP A 873 44.13 45.63 24.04
CA ASP A 873 44.08 47.10 24.06
C ASP A 873 43.12 47.63 25.14
N LEU A 874 42.05 46.87 25.42
CA LEU A 874 41.01 47.25 26.36
C LEU A 874 41.23 46.65 27.76
N ALA A 875 41.93 45.52 27.84
CA ALA A 875 42.28 44.83 29.07
C ALA A 875 43.79 44.51 29.10
N PRO A 876 44.65 45.52 29.41
CA PRO A 876 46.09 45.31 29.50
C PRO A 876 46.44 44.25 30.56
N GLY A 877 47.34 43.32 30.19
CA GLY A 877 47.79 42.21 31.04
C GLY A 877 47.29 40.82 30.60
N LEU A 878 46.48 40.73 29.54
CA LEU A 878 46.13 39.46 28.90
C LEU A 878 47.22 39.00 27.93
N PRO A 879 47.43 37.68 27.72
CA PRO A 879 48.38 37.18 26.73
C PRO A 879 47.97 37.53 25.28
N ASP A 880 48.93 37.80 24.40
CA ASP A 880 48.69 38.11 22.97
C ASP A 880 47.85 37.04 22.25
N ARG A 881 47.94 35.79 22.72
CA ARG A 881 47.17 34.67 22.19
C ARG A 881 45.65 34.86 22.33
N MET A 882 45.21 35.67 23.30
CA MET A 882 43.79 35.98 23.49
C MET A 882 43.18 36.62 22.25
N ASP A 883 43.89 37.54 21.58
CA ASP A 883 43.39 38.18 20.37
C ASP A 883 43.28 37.21 19.20
N ASN A 884 44.18 36.23 19.10
CA ASN A 884 44.08 35.18 18.09
C ASN A 884 42.81 34.34 18.28
N VAL A 885 42.46 34.03 19.53
CA VAL A 885 41.21 33.32 19.84
C VAL A 885 40.00 34.18 19.48
N MET A 886 40.00 35.46 19.87
CA MET A 886 38.91 36.40 19.53
C MET A 886 38.73 36.55 18.02
N GLN A 887 39.82 36.73 17.28
CA GLN A 887 39.83 36.83 15.82
C GLN A 887 39.25 35.59 15.14
N LYS A 888 39.45 34.41 15.72
CA LYS A 888 38.93 33.15 15.18
C LYS A 888 37.47 32.91 15.56
N CYS A 889 37.07 33.17 16.81
CA CYS A 889 35.66 33.05 17.23
C CYS A 889 34.73 34.03 16.48
N LEU A 890 35.19 35.26 16.27
CA LEU A 890 34.39 36.35 15.69
C LEU A 890 34.49 36.46 14.16
N GLN A 891 35.00 35.43 13.46
CA GLN A 891 34.99 35.42 11.99
C GLN A 891 33.57 35.58 11.44
N ALA A 892 33.41 36.45 10.44
CA ALA A 892 32.12 36.61 9.77
C ALA A 892 31.67 35.33 9.06
N ASP A 893 32.61 34.64 8.39
CA ASP A 893 32.37 33.35 7.74
C ASP A 893 32.47 32.21 8.76
N PRO A 894 31.38 31.45 9.02
CA PRO A 894 31.41 30.36 10.00
C PRO A 894 32.49 29.31 9.70
N SER A 895 32.79 29.05 8.42
CA SER A 895 33.80 28.06 8.02
C SER A 895 35.22 28.42 8.47
N LYS A 896 35.47 29.68 8.81
CA LYS A 896 36.77 30.18 9.30
C LYS A 896 36.87 30.19 10.83
N ARG A 897 35.77 29.90 11.54
CA ARG A 897 35.76 29.76 13.00
C ARG A 897 36.37 28.42 13.41
N TYR A 898 36.46 28.20 14.73
CA TYR A 898 36.67 26.85 15.26
C TYR A 898 35.57 25.91 14.74
N ALA A 899 35.94 24.67 14.40
CA ALA A 899 34.98 23.73 13.85
C ALA A 899 34.05 23.21 14.96
N THR A 900 34.60 23.01 16.16
CA THR A 900 33.89 22.51 17.34
C THR A 900 34.14 23.39 18.57
N ILE A 901 33.32 23.19 19.62
CA ILE A 901 33.51 23.86 20.92
C ILE A 901 34.81 23.38 21.57
N GLU A 902 35.16 22.12 21.36
CA GLU A 902 36.36 21.49 21.89
C GLU A 902 37.61 22.12 21.30
N ASP A 903 37.64 22.40 19.98
CA ASP A 903 38.75 23.10 19.33
C ASP A 903 38.95 24.50 19.92
N PHE A 904 37.84 25.20 20.16
CA PHE A 904 37.85 26.52 20.78
C PHE A 904 38.38 26.45 22.23
N MET A 905 37.87 25.52 23.02
CA MET A 905 38.30 25.32 24.41
C MET A 905 39.74 24.84 24.51
N GLU A 906 40.22 24.03 23.57
CA GLU A 906 41.63 23.60 23.52
C GLU A 906 42.55 24.79 23.28
N GLU A 907 42.21 25.70 22.36
CA GLU A 907 43.00 26.91 22.17
C GLU A 907 42.93 27.85 23.38
N MET A 908 41.76 27.98 24.03
CA MET A 908 41.64 28.77 25.25
C MET A 908 42.44 28.20 26.43
N ARG A 909 42.60 26.86 26.56
CA ARG A 909 43.48 26.26 27.59
C ARG A 909 44.95 26.60 27.42
N LYS A 910 45.36 26.92 26.19
CA LYS A 910 46.76 27.26 25.87
C LYS A 910 47.06 28.75 26.04
N VAL A 911 46.04 29.59 26.27
CA VAL A 911 46.14 31.00 26.68
C VAL A 911 46.31 31.04 28.19
#